data_AF-A0A1H3PVU3-F1
#
_entry.id   AF-A0A1H3PVU3-F1
#
_cell.length_a   1.000
_cell.length_b   1.000
_cell.length_c   1.000
_cell.angle_alpha   90.00
_cell.angle_beta   90.00
_cell.angle_gamma   90.00
#
_symmetry.space_group_name_H-M   'P 1'
#
loop_
_entity.id
_entity.type
_entity.pdbx_description
1 polymer ?
#
loop_
_entity_poly.entity_id
_entity_poly.type
_entity_poly.pdbx_seq_one_letter_code
_entity_poly.pdbx_strand_id
1 'polypeptide(L)'
;MRMPASLSPARAKTVITFGTFDLLHQGHLRILERARALGERLVVGVSTDCLNERKGKRSFFDQRHRLECVAALRWVDEAFYEDSLLLKDEYIRAYGADLLVMGEDWSGQFDWVSCAVAYLPRTPGVSSSEVKFGLGDRFKPRKLLFGDTYLHKHHDCALALLNAMTDARLAPILTASQHLPAQVDCDGLVYFNLPAQAPPAEYSTRPRILIDHGASHLKWFLADPDRFAYFDAIVTAGPDHVRSLLAFFPDAPAGKVRAAGFAKSAQLLSPPRLTRREAAHCWGLDPDAPIVLFAPTWHISNNRDAAAAIGEIAGIANHIAVLHPETAHLDVSRLNLAKNESGTVSELLKHADCVVSDLSSTLFEAAALGKPAVQVLLNEYPDNNALVYDFPYTAGTAELFCGGLPARPGAVARAVERALSDDAATADALGRMRERILRGTSISEDAPAAIAEEIARACESPSGGSPWCRPGANGPASAAPSVLDNLRYARNRLIAERGGRFGAHAGSATLEALQCAADAMDFISVSLVRCADGVLVAGAGEESRYGLETGFAATSCAQFEASHYMRELTPLRMERAVELCVGRDRVLICDLGAGADYEYIGRCLRDAARELGALNRIVPRCAGVEQFDWALQQGFTRTMLTLAPDHGDDPFGAQALAFIDACLRLDAQAVAGIVLPFGAVERPWPDDPRLCSLFATWKRVYVEHAPIGEYQRLLNANLGLFAEGYSERFGFAERPPGLHWPTYLFLHPDVADAGLANPVGATLHYLRYGRDEGRRLGYAPAPGFDYACYIDMNPSLRDLGVSGPNTALAHWTRTGSALGWRYRR
;
A
#
# COMPACT_ATOMS: atom_id res chain seq x y z
N MET A 1 46.16 22.42 -47.50
CA MET A 1 46.50 23.86 -47.58
C MET A 1 46.99 24.14 -49.00
N ARG A 2 46.17 24.78 -49.84
CA ARG A 2 46.62 25.31 -51.14
C ARG A 2 46.80 26.82 -50.97
N MET A 3 48.05 27.27 -50.88
CA MET A 3 48.38 28.69 -50.98
C MET A 3 48.41 29.07 -52.46
N PRO A 4 47.84 30.22 -52.87
CA PRO A 4 48.06 30.77 -54.21
C PRO A 4 49.55 31.02 -54.43
N ALA A 5 50.04 30.76 -55.65
CA ALA A 5 51.46 30.74 -56.01
C ALA A 5 52.16 32.12 -56.06
N SER A 6 51.60 33.18 -55.46
CA SER A 6 52.10 34.56 -55.59
C SER A 6 52.49 35.26 -54.29
N LEU A 7 52.57 34.58 -53.14
CA LEU A 7 53.01 35.19 -51.88
C LEU A 7 54.43 34.73 -51.51
N SER A 8 55.39 35.63 -51.66
CA SER A 8 56.71 35.58 -51.01
C SER A 8 56.56 35.63 -49.47
N PRO A 9 57.54 35.12 -48.69
CA PRO A 9 57.40 34.88 -47.25
C PRO A 9 57.58 36.16 -46.40
N ALA A 10 56.88 37.24 -46.75
CA ALA A 10 56.65 38.34 -45.84
C ALA A 10 55.34 38.05 -45.08
N ARG A 11 55.44 37.91 -43.75
CA ARG A 11 54.27 37.79 -42.87
C ARG A 11 53.37 39.01 -43.11
N ALA A 12 52.05 38.82 -43.22
CA ALA A 12 51.12 39.95 -43.37
C ALA A 12 51.31 40.92 -42.19
N LYS A 13 51.31 42.24 -42.41
CA LYS A 13 51.47 43.17 -41.30
C LYS A 13 50.19 43.21 -40.47
N THR A 14 49.04 43.33 -41.14
CA THR A 14 47.73 43.35 -40.50
C THR A 14 46.81 42.27 -41.06
N VAL A 15 46.30 41.40 -40.19
CA VAL A 15 45.26 40.41 -40.48
C VAL A 15 43.93 40.93 -39.94
N ILE A 16 42.85 40.76 -40.69
CA ILE A 16 41.50 41.06 -40.25
C ILE A 16 40.60 39.83 -40.34
N THR A 17 39.70 39.66 -39.38
CA THR A 17 38.69 38.59 -39.40
C THR A 17 37.37 39.07 -38.84
N PHE A 18 36.28 38.37 -39.15
CA PHE A 18 34.93 38.78 -38.79
C PHE A 18 34.12 37.61 -38.24
N GLY A 19 33.22 37.88 -37.29
CA GLY A 19 32.37 36.84 -36.74
C GLY A 19 31.33 37.33 -35.74
N THR A 20 30.37 36.46 -35.45
CA THR A 20 29.39 36.67 -34.37
C THR A 20 30.04 36.50 -33.00
N PHE A 21 30.94 35.52 -32.81
CA PHE A 21 31.64 35.25 -31.54
C PHE A 21 30.71 35.09 -30.31
N ASP A 22 29.52 34.52 -30.51
CA ASP A 22 28.53 34.30 -29.46
C ASP A 22 28.81 33.01 -28.67
N LEU A 23 28.60 33.05 -27.34
CA LEU A 23 29.04 32.01 -26.40
C LEU A 23 30.49 31.58 -26.66
N LEU A 24 31.44 32.48 -26.37
CA LEU A 24 32.85 32.29 -26.69
C LEU A 24 33.38 30.92 -26.24
N HIS A 25 33.80 30.10 -27.20
CA HIS A 25 34.20 28.71 -26.99
C HIS A 25 35.51 28.40 -27.71
N GLN A 26 36.08 27.20 -27.50
CA GLN A 26 37.38 26.81 -28.05
C GLN A 26 37.50 27.01 -29.58
N GLY A 27 36.43 26.78 -30.35
CA GLY A 27 36.41 27.05 -31.79
C GLY A 27 36.73 28.51 -32.17
N HIS A 28 36.19 29.48 -31.43
CA HIS A 28 36.52 30.91 -31.62
C HIS A 28 37.96 31.22 -31.24
N LEU A 29 38.45 30.65 -30.13
CA LEU A 29 39.84 30.83 -29.71
C LEU A 29 40.83 30.30 -30.76
N ARG A 30 40.57 29.11 -31.30
CA ARG A 30 41.45 28.47 -32.30
C ARG A 30 41.46 29.16 -33.65
N ILE A 31 40.36 29.76 -34.09
CA ILE A 31 40.36 30.53 -35.35
C ILE A 31 41.10 31.86 -35.19
N LEU A 32 40.94 32.55 -34.04
CA LEU A 32 41.65 33.79 -33.75
C LEU A 32 43.16 33.56 -33.53
N GLU A 33 43.54 32.51 -32.81
CA GLU A 33 44.94 32.08 -32.65
C GLU A 33 45.61 31.81 -34.01
N ARG A 34 44.94 31.06 -34.90
CA ARG A 34 45.45 30.77 -36.25
C ARG A 34 45.48 32.03 -37.13
N ALA A 35 44.49 32.91 -37.03
CA ALA A 35 44.49 34.18 -37.76
C ALA A 35 45.67 35.07 -37.32
N ARG A 36 45.90 35.21 -36.00
CA ARG A 36 47.02 35.97 -35.45
C ARG A 36 48.38 35.42 -35.86
N ALA A 37 48.50 34.10 -36.05
CA ALA A 37 49.74 33.47 -36.49
C ALA A 37 50.15 33.90 -37.92
N LEU A 38 49.20 34.26 -38.78
CA LEU A 38 49.42 34.64 -40.18
C LEU A 38 49.94 36.09 -40.36
N GLY A 39 49.92 36.89 -39.30
CA GLY A 39 50.37 38.29 -39.36
C GLY A 39 51.06 38.81 -38.10
N GLU A 40 51.39 40.09 -38.10
CA GLU A 40 51.97 40.79 -36.96
C GLU A 40 50.93 41.47 -36.06
N ARG A 41 49.74 41.80 -36.60
CA ARG A 41 48.59 42.40 -35.91
C ARG A 41 47.28 41.73 -36.34
N LEU A 42 46.36 41.45 -35.41
CA LEU A 42 45.02 40.92 -35.67
C LEU A 42 43.92 41.91 -35.26
N VAL A 43 43.12 42.33 -36.24
CA VAL A 43 41.91 43.14 -36.05
C VAL A 43 40.67 42.24 -36.19
N VAL A 44 39.70 42.37 -35.29
CA VAL A 44 38.50 41.52 -35.30
C VAL A 44 37.22 42.36 -35.38
N GLY A 45 36.46 42.18 -36.45
CA GLY A 45 35.10 42.73 -36.59
C GLY A 45 34.07 41.82 -35.93
N VAL A 46 33.42 42.29 -34.87
CA VAL A 46 32.33 41.60 -34.19
C VAL A 46 31.00 42.02 -34.82
N SER A 47 30.28 41.08 -35.44
CA SER A 47 28.99 41.36 -36.08
C SER A 47 27.99 41.93 -35.07
N THR A 48 27.37 43.06 -35.40
CA THR A 48 26.32 43.68 -34.56
C THR A 48 25.06 42.82 -34.46
N ASP A 49 24.22 43.09 -33.46
CA ASP A 49 22.98 42.34 -33.25
C ASP A 49 22.04 42.48 -34.46
N CYS A 50 21.94 43.69 -35.03
CA CYS A 50 21.18 43.94 -36.27
C CYS A 50 21.72 43.12 -37.46
N LEU A 51 23.06 43.02 -37.60
CA LEU A 51 23.66 42.21 -38.66
C LEU A 51 23.40 40.70 -38.44
N ASN A 52 23.44 40.22 -37.19
CA ASN A 52 23.16 38.83 -36.88
C ASN A 52 21.69 38.47 -37.15
N GLU A 53 20.75 39.36 -36.82
CA GLU A 53 19.33 39.19 -37.15
C GLU A 53 19.11 39.07 -38.67
N ARG A 54 19.75 39.93 -39.47
CA ARG A 54 19.73 39.85 -40.94
C ARG A 54 20.34 38.55 -41.48
N LYS A 55 21.30 37.96 -40.76
CA LYS A 55 21.89 36.64 -41.06
C LYS A 55 21.01 35.46 -40.60
N GLY A 56 19.82 35.73 -40.03
CA GLY A 56 18.94 34.70 -39.45
C GLY A 56 19.49 34.07 -38.17
N LYS A 57 20.42 34.74 -37.49
CA LYS A 57 21.07 34.26 -36.26
C LYS A 57 20.59 35.06 -35.06
N ARG A 58 20.28 34.37 -33.95
CA ARG A 58 20.04 35.00 -32.65
C ARG A 58 21.21 34.74 -31.70
N SER A 59 21.87 35.79 -31.27
CA SER A 59 22.96 35.74 -30.28
C SER A 59 22.38 35.64 -28.87
N PHE A 60 23.08 34.94 -27.97
CA PHE A 60 22.72 34.88 -26.55
C PHE A 60 23.22 36.12 -25.80
N PHE A 61 24.47 36.53 -26.06
CA PHE A 61 25.03 37.77 -25.53
C PHE A 61 24.86 38.93 -26.52
N ASP A 62 24.59 40.13 -26.00
CA ASP A 62 24.50 41.35 -26.81
C ASP A 62 25.85 41.69 -27.46
N GLN A 63 25.82 42.55 -28.48
CA GLN A 63 27.03 42.93 -29.21
C GLN A 63 28.12 43.57 -28.33
N ARG A 64 27.76 44.28 -27.25
CA ARG A 64 28.72 44.92 -26.34
C ARG A 64 29.50 43.87 -25.57
N HIS A 65 28.80 42.92 -24.95
CA HIS A 65 29.41 41.81 -24.24
C HIS A 65 30.32 40.98 -25.15
N ARG A 66 29.87 40.69 -26.38
CA ARG A 66 30.67 39.94 -27.37
C ARG A 66 31.94 40.71 -27.76
N LEU A 67 31.85 42.02 -27.96
CA LEU A 67 33.00 42.88 -28.27
C LEU A 67 34.01 42.91 -27.12
N GLU A 68 33.57 43.12 -25.88
CA GLU A 68 34.43 43.12 -24.69
C GLU A 68 35.17 41.78 -24.53
N CYS A 69 34.45 40.65 -24.69
CA CYS A 69 35.04 39.33 -24.63
C CYS A 69 36.12 39.11 -25.70
N VAL A 70 35.86 39.55 -26.93
CA VAL A 70 36.81 39.40 -28.04
C VAL A 70 38.02 40.31 -27.86
N ALA A 71 37.82 41.57 -27.45
CA ALA A 71 38.89 42.54 -27.22
C ALA A 71 39.84 42.13 -26.08
N ALA A 72 39.35 41.37 -25.10
CA ALA A 72 40.17 40.87 -23.99
C ALA A 72 41.09 39.69 -24.37
N LEU A 73 40.94 39.11 -25.57
CA LEU A 73 41.73 37.96 -25.98
C LEU A 73 43.16 38.36 -26.34
N ARG A 74 44.14 37.65 -25.74
CA ARG A 74 45.59 37.82 -26.00
C ARG A 74 45.98 37.93 -27.48
N TRP A 75 45.24 37.26 -28.36
CA TRP A 75 45.55 37.17 -29.79
C TRP A 75 44.96 38.32 -30.61
N VAL A 76 44.08 39.14 -30.02
CA VAL A 76 43.35 40.22 -30.68
C VAL A 76 43.99 41.53 -30.28
N ASP A 77 44.51 42.26 -31.28
CA ASP A 77 45.15 43.55 -31.06
C ASP A 77 44.12 44.70 -31.07
N GLU A 78 43.03 44.55 -31.83
CA GLU A 78 41.94 45.51 -31.91
C GLU A 78 40.62 44.82 -32.27
N ALA A 79 39.50 45.26 -31.68
CA ALA A 79 38.17 44.75 -32.01
C ALA A 79 37.20 45.90 -32.25
N PHE A 80 36.30 45.74 -33.23
CA PHE A 80 35.34 46.77 -33.62
C PHE A 80 34.00 46.15 -34.04
N TYR A 81 32.98 46.98 -34.23
CA TYR A 81 31.67 46.52 -34.71
C TYR A 81 31.62 46.37 -36.23
N GLU A 82 31.14 45.23 -36.69
CA GLU A 82 30.81 45.00 -38.10
C GLU A 82 29.30 45.14 -38.31
N ASP A 83 28.90 46.19 -39.02
CA ASP A 83 27.48 46.49 -39.28
C ASP A 83 26.93 45.86 -40.56
N SER A 84 27.79 45.51 -41.52
CA SER A 84 27.35 45.00 -42.82
C SER A 84 28.42 44.14 -43.48
N LEU A 85 27.97 43.06 -44.14
CA LEU A 85 28.84 42.24 -45.00
C LEU A 85 29.31 43.00 -46.25
N LEU A 86 28.53 43.97 -46.74
CA LEU A 86 28.86 44.74 -47.94
C LEU A 86 29.99 45.74 -47.71
N LEU A 87 30.18 46.18 -46.47
CA LEU A 87 31.20 47.17 -46.08
C LEU A 87 32.56 46.52 -45.76
N LYS A 88 32.72 45.21 -46.01
CA LYS A 88 33.96 44.49 -45.66
C LYS A 88 35.22 45.09 -46.26
N ASP A 89 35.17 45.49 -47.53
CA ASP A 89 36.31 46.11 -48.18
C ASP A 89 36.64 47.50 -47.60
N GLU A 90 35.62 48.24 -47.13
CA GLU A 90 35.83 49.51 -46.45
C GLU A 90 36.55 49.31 -45.11
N TYR A 91 36.13 48.31 -44.32
CA TYR A 91 36.83 47.96 -43.09
C TYR A 91 38.28 47.51 -43.35
N ILE A 92 38.50 46.68 -44.37
CA ILE A 92 39.84 46.21 -44.79
C ILE A 92 40.75 47.40 -45.08
N ARG A 93 40.28 48.38 -45.87
CA ARG A 93 41.04 49.59 -46.19
C ARG A 93 41.25 50.48 -44.97
N ALA A 94 40.20 50.68 -44.16
CA ALA A 94 40.26 51.54 -42.97
C ALA A 94 41.29 51.07 -41.94
N TYR A 95 41.40 49.75 -41.75
CA TYR A 95 42.37 49.16 -40.82
C TYR A 95 43.70 48.76 -41.47
N GLY A 96 43.89 49.02 -42.77
CA GLY A 96 45.10 48.70 -43.51
C GLY A 96 45.43 47.20 -43.48
N ALA A 97 44.43 46.34 -43.67
CA ALA A 97 44.60 44.89 -43.62
C ALA A 97 45.20 44.33 -44.92
N ASP A 98 46.26 43.52 -44.80
CA ASP A 98 46.90 42.83 -45.92
C ASP A 98 46.24 41.46 -46.19
N LEU A 99 45.59 40.89 -45.18
CA LEU A 99 44.99 39.55 -45.24
C LEU A 99 43.66 39.49 -44.48
N LEU A 100 42.59 39.08 -45.17
CA LEU A 100 41.32 38.69 -44.60
C LEU A 100 41.33 37.18 -44.27
N VAL A 101 41.09 36.83 -43.02
CA VAL A 101 40.92 35.43 -42.59
C VAL A 101 39.45 35.15 -42.30
N MET A 102 38.89 34.13 -42.95
CA MET A 102 37.51 33.67 -42.72
C MET A 102 37.46 32.16 -42.51
N GLY A 103 36.38 31.66 -41.91
CA GLY A 103 36.12 30.21 -41.86
C GLY A 103 35.82 29.65 -43.25
N GLU A 104 36.15 28.39 -43.49
CA GLU A 104 35.97 27.70 -44.79
C GLU A 104 34.54 27.72 -45.34
N ASP A 105 33.52 27.86 -44.49
CA ASP A 105 32.12 27.95 -44.92
C ASP A 105 31.83 29.22 -45.74
N TRP A 106 32.75 30.19 -45.72
CA TRP A 106 32.69 31.41 -46.51
C TRP A 106 33.56 31.36 -47.77
N SER A 107 34.12 30.20 -48.12
CA SER A 107 35.02 30.05 -49.27
C SER A 107 34.40 30.63 -50.55
N GLY A 108 35.12 31.53 -51.21
CA GLY A 108 34.71 32.19 -52.46
C GLY A 108 33.75 33.38 -52.29
N GLN A 109 33.24 33.65 -51.09
CA GLN A 109 32.25 34.72 -50.86
C GLN A 109 32.87 36.13 -50.74
N PHE A 110 34.18 36.20 -50.52
CA PHE A 110 34.88 37.47 -50.23
C PHE A 110 36.07 37.72 -51.15
N ASP A 111 36.20 36.97 -52.25
CA ASP A 111 37.33 37.09 -53.19
C ASP A 111 37.35 38.42 -53.96
N TRP A 112 36.35 39.27 -53.75
CA TRP A 112 36.20 40.61 -54.33
C TRP A 112 36.86 41.74 -53.52
N VAL A 113 37.36 41.45 -52.30
CA VAL A 113 37.98 42.48 -51.44
C VAL A 113 39.39 42.85 -51.92
N SER A 114 39.88 44.00 -51.46
CA SER A 114 41.14 44.63 -51.89
C SER A 114 42.41 43.98 -51.32
N CYS A 115 42.30 43.04 -50.38
CA CYS A 115 43.41 42.34 -49.77
C CYS A 115 43.41 40.83 -50.11
N ALA A 116 44.48 40.11 -49.73
CA ALA A 116 44.48 38.64 -49.87
C ALA A 116 43.41 38.01 -48.95
N VAL A 117 42.87 36.85 -49.34
CA VAL A 117 41.87 36.12 -48.54
C VAL A 117 42.39 34.72 -48.22
N ALA A 118 42.31 34.33 -46.95
CA ALA A 118 42.62 32.99 -46.48
C ALA A 118 41.42 32.36 -45.76
N TYR A 119 41.08 31.13 -46.15
CA TYR A 119 40.01 30.35 -45.56
C TYR A 119 40.59 29.26 -44.65
N LEU A 120 40.19 29.26 -43.38
CA LEU A 120 40.64 28.28 -42.38
C LEU A 120 39.56 27.25 -42.07
N PRO A 121 39.91 25.96 -41.92
CA PRO A 121 38.94 24.94 -41.58
C PRO A 121 38.35 25.16 -40.19
N ARG A 122 37.09 24.75 -40.02
CA ARG A 122 36.44 24.81 -38.70
C ARG A 122 37.16 23.92 -37.69
N THR A 123 37.01 24.26 -36.41
CA THR A 123 37.40 23.34 -35.33
C THR A 123 36.36 22.23 -35.26
N PRO A 124 36.70 20.95 -35.45
CA PRO A 124 35.72 19.87 -35.44
C PRO A 124 35.02 19.75 -34.08
N GLY A 125 33.71 19.43 -34.11
CA GLY A 125 32.91 19.09 -32.92
C GLY A 125 32.57 20.24 -31.98
N VAL A 126 32.62 21.51 -32.43
CA VAL A 126 32.17 22.65 -31.62
C VAL A 126 31.63 23.80 -32.46
N SER A 127 30.43 24.28 -32.09
CA SER A 127 29.81 25.49 -32.61
C SER A 127 28.86 26.12 -31.58
N SER A 128 28.60 27.43 -31.68
CA SER A 128 27.63 28.10 -30.81
C SER A 128 26.24 27.45 -30.87
N SER A 129 25.84 26.90 -32.03
CA SER A 129 24.57 26.19 -32.18
C SER A 129 24.57 24.88 -31.38
N GLU A 130 25.61 24.04 -31.52
CA GLU A 130 25.73 22.79 -30.75
C GLU A 130 25.81 23.04 -29.24
N VAL A 131 26.51 24.11 -28.82
CA VAL A 131 26.55 24.50 -27.40
C VAL A 131 25.16 24.90 -26.89
N LYS A 132 24.39 25.67 -27.67
CA LYS A 132 23.01 26.06 -27.33
C LYS A 132 22.07 24.84 -27.28
N PHE A 133 22.13 23.95 -28.27
CA PHE A 133 21.34 22.71 -28.27
C PHE A 133 21.71 21.81 -27.09
N GLY A 134 23.01 21.59 -26.84
CA GLY A 134 23.48 20.79 -25.72
C GLY A 134 23.11 21.38 -24.35
N LEU A 135 23.08 22.70 -24.20
CA LEU A 135 22.52 23.37 -23.01
C LEU A 135 21.01 23.13 -22.91
N GLY A 136 20.26 23.32 -24.00
CA GLY A 136 18.81 23.09 -24.04
C GLY A 136 18.43 21.66 -23.65
N ASP A 137 19.14 20.66 -24.17
CA ASP A 137 18.90 19.24 -23.86
C ASP A 137 19.22 18.91 -22.39
N ARG A 138 20.26 19.52 -21.80
CA ARG A 138 20.62 19.33 -20.38
C ARG A 138 19.58 19.88 -19.40
N PHE A 139 18.75 20.83 -19.83
CA PHE A 139 17.73 21.47 -18.99
C PHE A 139 16.30 21.15 -19.42
N LYS A 140 16.11 20.21 -20.36
CA LYS A 140 14.77 19.79 -20.80
C LYS A 140 14.07 19.01 -19.68
N PRO A 141 12.88 19.44 -19.23
CA PRO A 141 12.13 18.69 -18.22
C PRO A 141 11.60 17.40 -18.83
N ARG A 142 11.48 16.36 -18.00
CA ARG A 142 10.88 15.09 -18.42
C ARG A 142 9.38 15.19 -18.40
N LYS A 143 8.74 14.82 -19.50
CA LYS A 143 7.29 14.89 -19.66
C LYS A 143 6.64 13.64 -19.08
N LEU A 144 5.67 13.78 -18.21
CA LEU A 144 5.00 12.65 -17.57
C LEU A 144 3.52 12.68 -17.88
N LEU A 145 3.00 11.64 -18.51
CA LEU A 145 1.59 11.55 -18.86
C LEU A 145 0.82 10.83 -17.75
N PHE A 146 -0.19 11.49 -17.17
CA PHE A 146 -1.06 10.88 -16.19
C PHE A 146 -2.09 9.99 -16.89
N GLY A 147 -2.09 8.70 -16.55
CA GLY A 147 -2.83 7.67 -17.27
C GLY A 147 -4.09 7.14 -16.57
N ASP A 148 -4.51 7.75 -15.47
CA ASP A 148 -5.74 7.38 -14.77
C ASP A 148 -6.99 7.58 -15.64
N THR A 149 -7.76 6.50 -15.84
CA THR A 149 -9.10 6.55 -16.49
C THR A 149 -10.05 7.53 -15.81
N TYR A 150 -9.87 7.73 -14.50
CA TYR A 150 -10.69 8.61 -13.68
C TYR A 150 -9.84 9.66 -12.98
N LEU A 151 -8.98 10.37 -13.71
CA LEU A 151 -8.12 11.40 -13.13
C LEU A 151 -8.92 12.45 -12.32
N HIS A 152 -10.17 12.73 -12.68
CA HIS A 152 -11.05 13.59 -11.88
C HIS A 152 -11.19 13.15 -10.41
N LYS A 153 -11.12 11.84 -10.12
CA LYS A 153 -11.15 11.30 -8.74
C LYS A 153 -9.83 11.50 -7.99
N HIS A 154 -8.71 11.59 -8.71
CA HIS A 154 -7.36 11.73 -8.15
C HIS A 154 -6.74 13.09 -8.46
N HIS A 155 -7.55 14.04 -8.92
CA HIS A 155 -7.09 15.34 -9.39
C HIS A 155 -6.39 16.11 -8.26
N ASP A 156 -6.91 16.02 -7.03
CA ASP A 156 -6.28 16.59 -5.83
C ASP A 156 -4.89 16.03 -5.58
N CYS A 157 -4.73 14.71 -5.71
CA CYS A 157 -3.43 14.06 -5.56
C CYS A 157 -2.45 14.54 -6.63
N ALA A 158 -2.89 14.66 -7.89
CA ALA A 158 -2.05 15.15 -8.98
C ALA A 158 -1.64 16.62 -8.76
N LEU A 159 -2.59 17.48 -8.37
CA LEU A 159 -2.33 18.89 -8.11
C LEU A 159 -1.40 19.10 -6.90
N ALA A 160 -1.54 18.27 -5.86
CA ALA A 160 -0.67 18.33 -4.67
C ALA A 160 0.80 18.05 -4.99
N LEU A 161 1.10 17.35 -6.09
CA LEU A 161 2.45 17.02 -6.52
C LEU A 161 3.04 18.03 -7.53
N LEU A 162 2.22 18.91 -8.13
CA LEU A 162 2.61 19.73 -9.28
C LEU A 162 3.87 20.58 -9.05
N ASN A 163 3.94 21.28 -7.93
CA ASN A 163 5.08 22.14 -7.60
C ASN A 163 6.35 21.31 -7.38
N ALA A 164 6.24 20.25 -6.57
CA ALA A 164 7.35 19.33 -6.30
C ALA A 164 7.88 18.66 -7.57
N MET A 165 6.97 18.24 -8.47
CA MET A 165 7.34 17.71 -9.78
C MET A 165 8.07 18.75 -10.63
N THR A 166 7.60 19.99 -10.64
CA THR A 166 8.24 21.09 -11.36
C THR A 166 9.66 21.34 -10.84
N ASP A 167 9.84 21.38 -9.52
CA ASP A 167 11.14 21.53 -8.87
C ASP A 167 12.09 20.36 -9.19
N ALA A 168 11.53 19.15 -9.31
CA ALA A 168 12.25 17.95 -9.77
C ALA A 168 12.45 17.89 -11.30
N ARG A 169 12.12 18.94 -12.05
CA ARG A 169 12.20 19.03 -13.53
C ARG A 169 11.34 17.97 -14.24
N LEU A 170 10.21 17.65 -13.65
CA LEU A 170 9.17 16.82 -14.21
C LEU A 170 8.01 17.70 -14.67
N ALA A 171 7.64 17.59 -15.94
CA ALA A 171 6.53 18.32 -16.55
C ALA A 171 5.31 17.38 -16.66
N PRO A 172 4.33 17.48 -15.74
CA PRO A 172 3.14 16.64 -15.80
C PRO A 172 2.22 17.06 -16.95
N ILE A 173 1.63 16.07 -17.63
CA ILE A 173 0.62 16.20 -18.67
C ILE A 173 -0.65 15.55 -18.12
N LEU A 174 -1.62 16.39 -17.77
CA LEU A 174 -2.92 15.96 -17.28
C LEU A 174 -3.93 15.88 -18.44
N THR A 175 -4.75 14.85 -18.46
CA THR A 175 -5.79 14.65 -19.48
C THR A 175 -7.16 14.54 -18.83
N ALA A 176 -8.17 15.16 -19.46
CA ALA A 176 -9.58 15.02 -19.07
C ALA A 176 -10.27 13.84 -19.78
N SER A 177 -9.57 13.17 -20.71
CA SER A 177 -10.09 12.02 -21.45
C SER A 177 -10.14 10.77 -20.57
N GLN A 178 -11.18 9.95 -20.74
CA GLN A 178 -11.26 8.61 -20.12
C GLN A 178 -10.24 7.62 -20.72
N HIS A 179 -9.70 7.94 -21.90
CA HIS A 179 -8.70 7.15 -22.60
C HIS A 179 -7.38 7.91 -22.70
N LEU A 180 -6.27 7.19 -22.61
CA LEU A 180 -4.94 7.76 -22.80
C LEU A 180 -4.82 8.28 -24.24
N PRO A 181 -4.53 9.58 -24.44
CA PRO A 181 -4.39 10.14 -25.79
C PRO A 181 -3.23 9.47 -26.51
N ALA A 182 -3.36 9.25 -27.82
CA ALA A 182 -2.27 8.75 -28.65
C ALA A 182 -1.33 9.90 -29.06
N GLN A 183 -0.11 9.56 -29.46
CA GLN A 183 0.92 10.44 -30.03
C GLN A 183 1.37 11.58 -29.10
N VAL A 184 1.26 11.40 -27.78
CA VAL A 184 1.78 12.35 -26.79
C VAL A 184 3.23 12.02 -26.47
N ASP A 185 4.15 12.92 -26.80
CA ASP A 185 5.56 12.81 -26.44
C ASP A 185 5.71 12.88 -24.90
N CYS A 186 6.00 11.74 -24.28
CA CYS A 186 6.22 11.60 -22.85
C CYS A 186 7.36 10.62 -22.53
N ASP A 187 7.99 10.83 -21.38
CA ASP A 187 9.13 10.05 -20.87
C ASP A 187 8.69 8.96 -19.87
N GLY A 188 7.45 9.01 -19.39
CA GLY A 188 6.88 8.04 -18.46
C GLY A 188 5.38 8.23 -18.26
N LEU A 189 4.74 7.20 -17.70
CA LEU A 189 3.32 7.19 -17.36
C LEU A 189 3.15 7.15 -15.84
N VAL A 190 2.31 8.02 -15.30
CA VAL A 190 1.99 8.09 -13.86
C VAL A 190 0.53 7.70 -13.65
N TYR A 191 0.30 6.88 -12.63
CA TYR A 191 -1.02 6.35 -12.28
C TYR A 191 -1.27 6.48 -10.79
N PHE A 192 -2.52 6.69 -10.39
CA PHE A 192 -3.02 6.43 -9.03
C PHE A 192 -3.84 5.14 -8.96
N ASN A 193 -4.31 4.66 -10.12
CA ASN A 193 -5.14 3.47 -10.26
C ASN A 193 -4.84 2.76 -11.59
N LEU A 194 -5.21 1.48 -11.69
CA LEU A 194 -5.06 0.71 -12.94
C LEU A 194 -5.96 1.32 -14.02
N PRO A 195 -5.44 1.56 -15.24
CA PRO A 195 -6.28 2.06 -16.32
C PRO A 195 -7.32 1.00 -16.72
N ALA A 196 -8.53 1.42 -17.06
CA ALA A 196 -9.60 0.54 -17.53
C ALA A 196 -9.29 -0.11 -18.88
N GLN A 197 -8.34 0.44 -19.64
CA GLN A 197 -7.87 -0.08 -20.92
C GLN A 197 -6.35 -0.05 -20.98
N ALA A 198 -5.77 -0.98 -21.73
CA ALA A 198 -4.34 -0.99 -21.96
C ALA A 198 -3.89 0.30 -22.68
N PRO A 199 -2.71 0.86 -22.35
CA PRO A 199 -2.20 2.03 -23.03
C PRO A 199 -1.88 1.69 -24.50
N PRO A 200 -1.98 2.66 -25.42
CA PRO A 200 -1.51 2.51 -26.79
C PRO A 200 -0.10 1.91 -26.89
N ALA A 201 0.14 1.10 -27.92
CA ALA A 201 1.39 0.35 -28.09
C ALA A 201 2.66 1.22 -28.12
N GLU A 202 2.54 2.49 -28.54
CA GLU A 202 3.64 3.47 -28.54
C GLU A 202 4.17 3.81 -27.14
N TYR A 203 3.38 3.54 -26.08
CA TYR A 203 3.79 3.74 -24.69
C TYR A 203 4.32 2.47 -24.03
N SER A 204 4.36 1.34 -24.73
CA SER A 204 4.77 0.04 -24.16
C SER A 204 6.19 0.02 -23.58
N THR A 205 7.06 0.92 -24.04
CA THR A 205 8.45 1.06 -23.57
C THR A 205 8.61 2.12 -22.49
N ARG A 206 7.54 2.86 -22.15
CA ARG A 206 7.58 3.93 -21.15
C ARG A 206 7.40 3.34 -19.75
N PRO A 207 8.18 3.80 -18.75
CA PRO A 207 8.02 3.33 -17.38
C PRO A 207 6.62 3.68 -16.86
N ARG A 208 5.96 2.71 -16.23
CA ARG A 208 4.64 2.83 -15.61
C ARG A 208 4.82 2.94 -14.10
N ILE A 209 4.49 4.09 -13.56
CA ILE A 209 4.72 4.45 -12.16
C ILE A 209 3.38 4.58 -11.47
N LEU A 210 3.15 3.79 -10.43
CA LEU A 210 1.98 3.92 -9.57
C LEU A 210 2.33 4.75 -8.33
N ILE A 211 1.49 5.71 -8.00
CA ILE A 211 1.51 6.47 -6.75
C ILE A 211 0.30 6.02 -5.93
N ASP A 212 0.53 5.33 -4.82
CA ASP A 212 -0.53 5.03 -3.87
C ASP A 212 -0.98 6.32 -3.16
N HIS A 213 -2.23 6.67 -3.39
CA HIS A 213 -3.00 7.69 -2.68
C HIS A 213 -3.38 7.32 -1.22
N GLY A 214 -2.63 6.40 -0.61
CA GLY A 214 -2.70 5.93 0.78
C GLY A 214 -3.95 5.15 1.16
N ALA A 215 -4.59 4.51 0.17
CA ALA A 215 -5.67 3.57 0.41
C ALA A 215 -5.29 2.15 0.00
N SER A 216 -4.15 1.89 -0.65
CA SER A 216 -3.85 0.56 -1.21
C SER A 216 -3.43 -0.48 -0.16
N HIS A 217 -2.88 -0.06 0.98
CA HIS A 217 -2.67 -0.95 2.12
C HIS A 217 -3.99 -1.33 2.83
N LEU A 218 -5.02 -0.48 2.72
CA LEU A 218 -6.37 -0.76 3.19
C LEU A 218 -7.11 -1.63 2.17
N LYS A 219 -7.08 -1.23 0.91
CA LYS A 219 -7.87 -1.80 -0.16
C LYS A 219 -6.91 -2.65 -0.97
N TRP A 220 -7.03 -3.97 -0.84
CA TRP A 220 -6.26 -5.07 -1.47
C TRP A 220 -5.98 -4.96 -2.99
N PHE A 221 -6.41 -3.87 -3.60
CA PHE A 221 -6.25 -3.44 -4.97
C PHE A 221 -4.87 -3.73 -5.59
N LEU A 222 -3.77 -3.59 -4.82
CA LEU A 222 -2.40 -3.81 -5.29
C LEU A 222 -1.83 -5.20 -4.97
N ALA A 223 -2.59 -6.02 -4.25
CA ALA A 223 -2.22 -7.39 -3.99
C ALA A 223 -2.50 -8.30 -5.21
N ASP A 224 -3.17 -7.81 -6.25
CA ASP A 224 -3.36 -8.57 -7.49
C ASP A 224 -2.04 -8.72 -8.29
N PRO A 225 -1.61 -9.95 -8.65
CA PRO A 225 -0.36 -10.19 -9.38
C PRO A 225 -0.26 -9.48 -10.72
N ASP A 226 -1.35 -9.43 -11.49
CA ASP A 226 -1.36 -8.83 -12.82
C ASP A 226 -1.20 -7.31 -12.71
N ARG A 227 -1.86 -6.71 -11.72
CA ARG A 227 -1.71 -5.28 -11.40
C ARG A 227 -0.33 -4.95 -10.88
N PHE A 228 0.21 -5.78 -9.97
CA PHE A 228 1.56 -5.60 -9.46
C PHE A 228 2.57 -5.71 -10.61
N ALA A 229 2.43 -6.69 -11.50
CA ALA A 229 3.28 -6.86 -12.68
C ALA A 229 3.14 -5.72 -13.70
N TYR A 230 1.96 -5.11 -13.79
CA TYR A 230 1.70 -3.99 -14.69
C TYR A 230 2.51 -2.73 -14.36
N PHE A 231 2.87 -2.48 -13.11
CA PHE A 231 3.67 -1.29 -12.76
C PHE A 231 5.15 -1.62 -12.68
N ASP A 232 5.98 -0.74 -13.24
CA ASP A 232 7.44 -0.87 -13.21
C ASP A 232 8.01 -0.32 -11.90
N ALA A 233 7.34 0.69 -11.32
CA ALA A 233 7.61 1.22 -9.99
C ALA A 233 6.31 1.54 -9.24
N ILE A 234 6.31 1.32 -7.93
CA ILE A 234 5.19 1.57 -7.01
C ILE A 234 5.69 2.42 -5.85
N VAL A 235 5.14 3.62 -5.74
CA VAL A 235 5.41 4.58 -4.66
C VAL A 235 4.26 4.49 -3.66
N THR A 236 4.57 4.13 -2.42
CA THR A 236 3.61 3.91 -1.34
C THR A 236 3.66 5.03 -0.31
N ALA A 237 2.60 5.14 0.50
CA ALA A 237 2.49 6.18 1.50
C ALA A 237 3.37 5.96 2.74
N GLY A 238 3.96 4.77 2.94
CA GLY A 238 4.83 4.54 4.10
C GLY A 238 5.42 3.14 4.17
N PRO A 239 6.34 2.90 5.13
CA PRO A 239 7.07 1.64 5.23
C PRO A 239 6.20 0.44 5.56
N ASP A 240 5.05 0.61 6.24
CA ASP A 240 4.15 -0.50 6.54
C ASP A 240 3.44 -0.96 5.27
N HIS A 241 3.11 -0.02 4.39
CA HIS A 241 2.50 -0.28 3.09
C HIS A 241 3.46 -1.07 2.19
N VAL A 242 4.75 -0.72 2.22
CA VAL A 242 5.80 -1.50 1.54
C VAL A 242 5.85 -2.92 2.08
N ARG A 243 5.91 -3.10 3.41
CA ARG A 243 5.99 -4.43 4.02
C ARG A 243 4.77 -5.27 3.70
N SER A 244 3.58 -4.68 3.74
CA SER A 244 2.32 -5.33 3.40
C SER A 244 2.29 -5.78 1.93
N LEU A 245 2.77 -4.97 0.98
CA LEU A 245 2.87 -5.39 -0.42
C LEU A 245 3.92 -6.49 -0.65
N LEU A 246 5.10 -6.37 -0.05
CA LEU A 246 6.17 -7.36 -0.18
C LEU A 246 5.84 -8.69 0.51
N ALA A 247 4.88 -8.71 1.43
CA ALA A 247 4.36 -9.95 1.98
C ALA A 247 3.61 -10.80 0.92
N PHE A 248 2.94 -10.15 -0.04
CA PHE A 248 2.30 -10.84 -1.16
C PHE A 248 3.28 -11.20 -2.26
N PHE A 249 4.30 -10.36 -2.44
CA PHE A 249 5.29 -10.50 -3.52
C PHE A 249 6.70 -10.54 -2.94
N PRO A 250 7.06 -11.60 -2.20
CA PRO A 250 8.38 -11.71 -1.56
C PRO A 250 9.53 -11.70 -2.59
N ASP A 251 9.25 -12.15 -3.82
CA ASP A 251 10.20 -12.17 -4.94
C ASP A 251 10.20 -10.88 -5.78
N ALA A 252 9.55 -9.81 -5.31
CA ALA A 252 9.50 -8.54 -6.03
C ALA A 252 10.92 -7.98 -6.27
N PRO A 253 11.21 -7.42 -7.47
CA PRO A 253 12.50 -6.82 -7.75
C PRO A 253 12.87 -5.70 -6.76
N ALA A 254 14.14 -5.68 -6.35
CA ALA A 254 14.62 -4.80 -5.28
C ALA A 254 14.39 -3.32 -5.61
N GLY A 255 13.50 -2.67 -4.87
CA GLY A 255 13.18 -1.24 -5.05
C GLY A 255 12.07 -0.94 -6.07
N LYS A 256 11.39 -1.97 -6.59
CA LYS A 256 10.11 -1.81 -7.31
C LYS A 256 9.07 -1.12 -6.43
N VAL A 257 9.03 -1.43 -5.14
CA VAL A 257 8.13 -0.82 -4.15
C VAL A 257 8.94 0.06 -3.21
N ARG A 258 8.59 1.34 -3.10
CA ARG A 258 9.26 2.32 -2.23
C ARG A 258 8.26 3.14 -1.44
N ALA A 259 8.66 3.61 -0.28
CA ALA A 259 7.86 4.55 0.52
C ALA A 259 8.35 5.97 0.24
N ALA A 260 7.44 6.87 -0.12
CA ALA A 260 7.75 8.29 -0.31
C ALA A 260 6.75 9.23 0.38
N GLY A 261 5.65 8.68 0.89
CA GLY A 261 4.68 9.44 1.68
C GLY A 261 3.34 9.62 1.00
N PHE A 262 2.41 10.22 1.73
CA PHE A 262 1.04 10.42 1.29
C PHE A 262 0.93 11.66 0.39
N ALA A 263 0.46 11.51 -0.86
CA ALA A 263 0.50 12.58 -1.87
C ALA A 263 -0.15 13.90 -1.42
N LYS A 264 -1.25 13.83 -0.65
CA LYS A 264 -1.97 15.01 -0.17
C LYS A 264 -1.40 15.61 1.13
N SER A 265 -0.27 15.13 1.65
CA SER A 265 0.24 15.53 2.97
C SER A 265 0.42 17.04 3.12
N ALA A 266 1.06 17.71 2.17
CA ALA A 266 1.28 19.16 2.25
C ALA A 266 -0.04 19.94 2.26
N GLN A 267 -1.01 19.56 1.42
CA GLN A 267 -2.34 20.17 1.41
C GLN A 267 -3.09 19.93 2.73
N LEU A 268 -2.99 18.71 3.26
CA LEU A 268 -3.64 18.32 4.51
C LEU A 268 -3.07 19.10 5.70
N LEU A 269 -1.75 19.20 5.81
CA LEU A 269 -1.05 19.84 6.93
C LEU A 269 -1.03 21.37 6.85
N SER A 270 -1.29 21.94 5.66
CA SER A 270 -1.42 23.39 5.52
C SER A 270 -2.55 23.96 6.39
N PRO A 271 -2.46 25.23 6.83
CA PRO A 271 -3.55 25.90 7.55
C PRO A 271 -4.89 25.82 6.79
N PRO A 272 -6.04 25.84 7.50
CA PRO A 272 -7.34 25.88 6.85
C PRO A 272 -7.49 27.15 6.01
N ARG A 273 -8.15 27.02 4.85
CA ARG A 273 -8.39 28.16 3.95
C ARG A 273 -9.48 29.07 4.49
N LEU A 274 -10.44 28.50 5.20
CA LEU A 274 -11.53 29.21 5.85
C LEU A 274 -11.28 29.27 7.35
N THR A 275 -11.72 30.34 8.01
CA THR A 275 -11.90 30.31 9.45
C THR A 275 -13.06 29.37 9.81
N ARG A 276 -13.09 28.86 11.05
CA ARG A 276 -14.18 27.98 11.52
C ARG A 276 -15.57 28.60 11.34
N ARG A 277 -15.71 29.92 11.56
CA ARG A 277 -16.98 30.65 11.35
C ARG A 277 -17.38 30.75 9.89
N GLU A 278 -16.42 30.99 9.00
CA GLU A 278 -16.68 31.02 7.55
C GLU A 278 -17.06 29.63 7.04
N ALA A 279 -16.32 28.59 7.44
CA ALA A 279 -16.64 27.20 7.18
C ALA A 279 -18.07 26.86 7.67
N ALA A 280 -18.39 27.21 8.91
CA ALA A 280 -19.69 26.94 9.49
C ALA A 280 -20.82 27.67 8.73
N HIS A 281 -20.61 28.93 8.35
CA HIS A 281 -21.56 29.66 7.51
C HIS A 281 -21.73 29.01 6.12
N CYS A 282 -20.64 28.59 5.47
CA CYS A 282 -20.67 27.94 4.16
C CYS A 282 -21.44 26.62 4.16
N TRP A 283 -21.41 25.88 5.26
CA TRP A 283 -21.99 24.54 5.35
C TRP A 283 -23.17 24.41 6.32
N GLY A 284 -23.70 25.52 6.82
CA GLY A 284 -24.85 25.51 7.73
C GLY A 284 -24.58 24.79 9.05
N LEU A 285 -23.37 24.94 9.59
CA LEU A 285 -22.93 24.36 10.86
C LEU A 285 -22.94 25.41 11.98
N ASP A 286 -22.89 24.93 13.22
CA ASP A 286 -22.63 25.75 14.40
C ASP A 286 -21.11 25.80 14.65
N PRO A 287 -20.47 27.00 14.59
CA PRO A 287 -19.03 27.13 14.83
C PRO A 287 -18.64 26.90 16.30
N ASP A 288 -19.57 27.00 17.25
CA ASP A 288 -19.29 26.89 18.69
C ASP A 288 -19.62 25.49 19.24
N ALA A 289 -20.20 24.60 18.43
CA ALA A 289 -20.46 23.19 18.75
C ALA A 289 -19.47 22.23 18.05
N PRO A 290 -19.26 21.00 18.57
CA PRO A 290 -18.45 19.99 17.89
C PRO A 290 -18.97 19.66 16.49
N ILE A 291 -18.10 19.66 15.48
CA ILE A 291 -18.43 19.33 14.09
C ILE A 291 -18.09 17.87 13.82
N VAL A 292 -19.09 17.09 13.38
CA VAL A 292 -18.90 15.68 13.00
C VAL A 292 -18.88 15.53 11.48
N LEU A 293 -17.74 15.15 10.93
CA LEU A 293 -17.59 14.89 9.50
C LEU A 293 -17.86 13.42 9.18
N PHE A 294 -18.88 13.13 8.37
CA PHE A 294 -19.14 11.80 7.83
C PHE A 294 -18.65 11.69 6.38
N ALA A 295 -17.60 10.90 6.16
CA ALA A 295 -16.97 10.77 4.84
C ALA A 295 -16.71 9.29 4.47
N PRO A 296 -17.77 8.51 4.22
CA PRO A 296 -17.67 7.10 3.89
C PRO A 296 -17.18 6.86 2.45
N THR A 297 -16.73 5.64 2.17
CA THR A 297 -16.46 5.20 0.80
C THR A 297 -17.73 4.98 -0.01
N TRP A 298 -17.59 4.91 -1.34
CA TRP A 298 -18.69 4.54 -2.23
C TRP A 298 -19.31 3.17 -1.88
N HIS A 299 -18.57 2.24 -1.28
CA HIS A 299 -19.06 0.90 -0.98
C HIS A 299 -20.25 0.91 -0.01
N ILE A 300 -20.33 1.93 0.85
CA ILE A 300 -21.50 2.11 1.72
C ILE A 300 -22.79 2.17 0.90
N SER A 301 -22.77 2.64 -0.35
CA SER A 301 -23.97 2.73 -1.19
C SER A 301 -24.60 1.38 -1.50
N ASN A 302 -23.84 0.30 -1.50
CA ASN A 302 -24.30 -1.02 -1.92
C ASN A 302 -24.67 -1.93 -0.75
N ASN A 303 -24.71 -1.38 0.47
CA ASN A 303 -24.81 -2.15 1.70
C ASN A 303 -26.11 -1.91 2.46
N ARG A 304 -26.79 -2.99 2.90
CA ARG A 304 -28.04 -2.88 3.66
C ARG A 304 -27.90 -2.14 4.99
N ASP A 305 -26.71 -2.15 5.58
CA ASP A 305 -26.41 -1.47 6.84
C ASP A 305 -26.21 0.05 6.70
N ALA A 306 -26.03 0.54 5.48
CA ALA A 306 -25.77 1.95 5.21
C ALA A 306 -26.91 2.85 5.68
N ALA A 307 -28.15 2.41 5.50
CA ALA A 307 -29.33 3.14 5.94
C ALA A 307 -29.34 3.34 7.47
N ALA A 308 -28.88 2.35 8.23
CA ALA A 308 -28.81 2.44 9.69
C ALA A 308 -27.75 3.47 10.13
N ALA A 309 -26.54 3.38 9.58
CA ALA A 309 -25.48 4.34 9.89
C ALA A 309 -25.86 5.78 9.48
N ILE A 310 -26.46 5.97 8.30
CA ILE A 310 -26.97 7.28 7.84
C ILE A 310 -28.05 7.80 8.79
N GLY A 311 -28.97 6.95 9.23
CA GLY A 311 -30.01 7.32 10.18
C GLY A 311 -29.45 7.84 11.51
N GLU A 312 -28.39 7.20 12.04
CA GLU A 312 -27.71 7.65 13.25
C GLU A 312 -26.95 8.96 13.05
N ILE A 313 -26.21 9.10 11.95
CA ILE A 313 -25.48 10.34 11.64
C ILE A 313 -26.45 11.52 11.48
N ALA A 314 -27.60 11.30 10.84
CA ALA A 314 -28.63 12.32 10.71
C ALA A 314 -29.20 12.79 12.06
N GLY A 315 -29.08 11.98 13.11
CA GLY A 315 -29.45 12.33 14.48
C GLY A 315 -28.44 13.22 15.20
N ILE A 316 -27.22 13.38 14.67
CA ILE A 316 -26.18 14.23 15.26
C ILE A 316 -26.45 15.68 14.86
N ALA A 317 -26.58 16.58 15.83
CA ALA A 317 -27.06 17.94 15.59
C ALA A 317 -26.15 18.78 14.65
N ASN A 318 -24.84 18.69 14.81
CA ASN A 318 -23.86 19.51 14.06
C ASN A 318 -22.95 18.63 13.18
N HIS A 319 -23.57 17.87 12.26
CA HIS A 319 -22.87 17.00 11.34
C HIS A 319 -22.77 17.60 9.94
N ILE A 320 -21.82 17.08 9.16
CA ILE A 320 -21.75 17.28 7.71
C ILE A 320 -21.27 16.01 7.04
N ALA A 321 -21.88 15.66 5.91
CA ALA A 321 -21.54 14.48 5.14
C ALA A 321 -21.00 14.84 3.76
N VAL A 322 -19.94 14.15 3.34
CA VAL A 322 -19.43 14.18 1.97
C VAL A 322 -19.57 12.79 1.39
N LEU A 323 -20.52 12.62 0.47
CA LEU A 323 -20.86 11.32 -0.10
C LEU A 323 -20.34 11.17 -1.54
N HIS A 324 -20.09 9.95 -1.96
CA HIS A 324 -19.72 9.65 -3.34
C HIS A 324 -20.94 9.80 -4.27
N PRO A 325 -20.81 10.27 -5.53
CA PRO A 325 -21.95 10.37 -6.45
C PRO A 325 -22.74 9.07 -6.66
N GLU A 326 -22.10 7.92 -6.48
CA GLU A 326 -22.75 6.60 -6.54
C GLU A 326 -23.70 6.30 -5.36
N THR A 327 -23.75 7.16 -4.32
CA THR A 327 -24.74 7.04 -3.24
C THR A 327 -26.08 7.70 -3.57
N ALA A 328 -26.29 8.15 -4.81
CA ALA A 328 -27.48 8.92 -5.22
C ALA A 328 -28.82 8.19 -5.03
N HIS A 329 -28.82 6.86 -4.93
CA HIS A 329 -30.01 6.06 -4.66
C HIS A 329 -30.36 5.92 -3.17
N LEU A 330 -29.48 6.37 -2.26
CA LEU A 330 -29.76 6.35 -0.82
C LEU A 330 -30.61 7.55 -0.41
N ASP A 331 -31.54 7.35 0.53
CA ASP A 331 -32.26 8.47 1.15
C ASP A 331 -31.33 9.21 2.12
N VAL A 332 -30.79 10.32 1.63
CA VAL A 332 -29.87 11.21 2.35
C VAL A 332 -30.53 12.55 2.70
N SER A 333 -31.86 12.64 2.59
CA SER A 333 -32.63 13.88 2.79
C SER A 333 -32.48 14.50 4.19
N ARG A 334 -32.06 13.68 5.17
CA ARG A 334 -31.84 14.09 6.56
C ARG A 334 -30.39 14.44 6.88
N LEU A 335 -29.48 14.29 5.92
CA LEU A 335 -28.07 14.64 6.10
C LEU A 335 -27.81 16.09 5.67
N ASN A 336 -26.97 16.78 6.41
CA ASN A 336 -26.34 18.01 5.93
C ASN A 336 -25.21 17.65 4.96
N LEU A 337 -25.33 18.03 3.69
CA LEU A 337 -24.43 17.57 2.63
C LEU A 337 -23.49 18.68 2.15
N ALA A 338 -22.19 18.39 2.13
CA ALA A 338 -21.23 19.14 1.35
C ALA A 338 -21.07 18.52 -0.04
N LYS A 339 -20.84 19.37 -1.04
CA LYS A 339 -20.53 18.91 -2.40
C LYS A 339 -19.18 18.20 -2.41
N ASN A 340 -19.14 17.02 -3.00
CA ASN A 340 -17.93 16.24 -3.19
C ASN A 340 -17.11 16.81 -4.36
N GLU A 341 -16.40 17.91 -4.08
CA GLU A 341 -15.53 18.62 -5.01
C GLU A 341 -14.07 18.57 -4.51
N SER A 342 -13.15 18.86 -5.41
CA SER A 342 -11.71 18.95 -5.18
C SER A 342 -11.38 19.78 -3.94
N GLY A 343 -10.70 19.17 -2.96
CA GLY A 343 -10.28 19.81 -1.71
C GLY A 343 -11.33 19.94 -0.61
N THR A 344 -12.62 19.63 -0.84
CA THR A 344 -13.68 19.79 0.17
C THR A 344 -13.44 18.93 1.41
N VAL A 345 -13.12 17.64 1.23
CA VAL A 345 -12.87 16.72 2.35
C VAL A 345 -11.67 17.17 3.19
N SER A 346 -10.56 17.53 2.53
CA SER A 346 -9.35 17.97 3.23
C SER A 346 -9.54 19.28 3.98
N GLU A 347 -10.39 20.20 3.51
CA GLU A 347 -10.73 21.41 4.26
C GLU A 347 -11.65 21.09 5.45
N LEU A 348 -12.72 20.30 5.24
CA LEU A 348 -13.64 19.91 6.31
C LEU A 348 -12.94 19.13 7.42
N LEU A 349 -11.97 18.27 7.09
CA LEU A 349 -11.17 17.54 8.07
C LEU A 349 -10.44 18.46 9.06
N LYS A 350 -10.01 19.65 8.63
CA LYS A 350 -9.33 20.63 9.50
C LYS A 350 -10.28 21.22 10.54
N HIS A 351 -11.55 21.39 10.16
CA HIS A 351 -12.61 21.95 11.00
C HIS A 351 -13.34 20.90 11.86
N ALA A 352 -13.33 19.63 11.45
CA ALA A 352 -13.99 18.55 12.18
C ALA A 352 -13.37 18.35 13.57
N ASP A 353 -14.23 18.02 14.54
CA ASP A 353 -13.84 17.61 15.89
C ASP A 353 -13.89 16.09 16.05
N CYS A 354 -14.72 15.40 15.23
CA CYS A 354 -14.70 13.95 15.08
C CYS A 354 -14.96 13.56 13.62
N VAL A 355 -14.27 12.53 13.15
CA VAL A 355 -14.42 12.00 11.78
C VAL A 355 -15.09 10.63 11.82
N VAL A 356 -16.20 10.45 11.12
CA VAL A 356 -16.85 9.16 10.93
C VAL A 356 -16.59 8.69 9.51
N SER A 357 -16.05 7.50 9.37
CA SER A 357 -15.76 6.88 8.08
C SER A 357 -15.80 5.36 8.19
N ASP A 358 -15.94 4.67 7.07
CA ASP A 358 -15.70 3.23 6.93
C ASP A 358 -14.23 2.97 6.54
N LEU A 359 -13.94 2.00 5.67
CA LEU A 359 -12.57 1.68 5.21
C LEU A 359 -12.05 2.72 4.19
N SER A 360 -11.73 3.91 4.67
CA SER A 360 -11.26 5.04 3.87
C SER A 360 -9.86 5.52 4.27
N SER A 361 -9.12 6.07 3.30
CA SER A 361 -7.91 6.85 3.56
C SER A 361 -8.18 8.10 4.40
N THR A 362 -9.44 8.55 4.48
CA THR A 362 -9.86 9.64 5.38
C THR A 362 -9.42 9.40 6.84
N LEU A 363 -9.38 8.14 7.31
CA LEU A 363 -8.92 7.80 8.65
C LEU A 363 -7.43 8.13 8.87
N PHE A 364 -6.61 8.00 7.83
CA PHE A 364 -5.19 8.34 7.87
C PHE A 364 -4.99 9.84 7.91
N GLU A 365 -5.82 10.56 7.16
CA GLU A 365 -5.82 12.02 7.15
C GLU A 365 -6.29 12.58 8.50
N ALA A 366 -7.32 11.98 9.11
CA ALA A 366 -7.78 12.31 10.46
C ALA A 366 -6.67 12.08 11.51
N ALA A 367 -5.98 10.93 11.43
CA ALA A 367 -4.87 10.61 12.32
C ALA A 367 -3.72 11.64 12.21
N ALA A 368 -3.35 12.07 11.01
CA ALA A 368 -2.34 13.12 10.80
C ALA A 368 -2.72 14.44 11.47
N LEU A 369 -3.99 14.83 11.37
CA LEU A 369 -4.52 16.05 11.97
C LEU A 369 -4.82 15.91 13.48
N GLY A 370 -4.58 14.74 14.07
CA GLY A 370 -4.88 14.48 15.48
C GLY A 370 -6.38 14.48 15.79
N LYS A 371 -7.22 14.21 14.80
CA LYS A 371 -8.68 14.16 14.97
C LYS A 371 -9.08 12.78 15.46
N PRO A 372 -9.94 12.67 16.49
CA PRO A 372 -10.53 11.40 16.85
C PRO A 372 -11.43 10.94 15.70
N ALA A 373 -11.48 9.64 15.49
CA ALA A 373 -12.30 9.05 14.44
C ALA A 373 -13.13 7.89 14.97
N VAL A 374 -14.27 7.67 14.32
CA VAL A 374 -15.13 6.51 14.46
C VAL A 374 -15.09 5.75 13.14
N GLN A 375 -14.74 4.47 13.24
CA GLN A 375 -14.65 3.59 12.10
C GLN A 375 -15.89 2.70 12.02
N VAL A 376 -16.73 2.93 11.01
CA VAL A 376 -17.95 2.16 10.77
C VAL A 376 -17.59 0.79 10.18
N LEU A 377 -17.97 -0.26 10.91
CA LEU A 377 -17.82 -1.65 10.51
C LEU A 377 -19.14 -2.13 9.90
N LEU A 378 -19.25 -2.08 8.58
CA LEU A 378 -20.39 -2.66 7.85
C LEU A 378 -20.45 -4.17 8.10
N ASN A 379 -21.51 -4.90 7.73
CA ASN A 379 -21.56 -6.38 7.83
C ASN A 379 -21.12 -7.05 6.52
N GLU A 380 -21.30 -6.41 5.36
CA GLU A 380 -21.09 -7.04 4.04
C GLU A 380 -19.70 -6.83 3.41
N TYR A 381 -18.75 -6.12 4.02
CA TYR A 381 -17.35 -6.33 3.59
C TYR A 381 -17.08 -7.83 3.78
N PRO A 382 -16.68 -8.59 2.76
CA PRO A 382 -16.34 -10.01 2.92
C PRO A 382 -15.21 -10.22 3.93
N ASP A 383 -14.51 -9.15 4.30
CA ASP A 383 -13.52 -9.07 5.38
C ASP A 383 -14.11 -8.92 6.80
N ASN A 384 -15.43 -8.70 6.93
CA ASN A 384 -16.14 -8.83 8.22
C ASN A 384 -16.40 -10.30 8.60
N ASN A 385 -16.20 -11.21 7.65
CA ASN A 385 -16.15 -12.65 7.86
C ASN A 385 -14.69 -13.09 7.79
N ALA A 386 -13.92 -12.84 8.85
CA ALA A 386 -12.61 -13.46 9.07
C ALA A 386 -12.74 -14.97 9.30
N LEU A 387 -13.18 -15.67 8.27
CA LEU A 387 -13.25 -17.11 8.20
C LEU A 387 -12.35 -17.56 7.06
N VAL A 388 -11.22 -18.16 7.42
CA VAL A 388 -10.73 -19.42 6.84
C VAL A 388 -10.85 -19.54 5.31
N TYR A 389 -10.10 -18.74 4.58
CA TYR A 389 -9.17 -19.31 3.61
C TYR A 389 -7.79 -18.69 3.77
N ASP A 390 -6.82 -19.57 3.67
CA ASP A 390 -5.44 -19.33 3.31
C ASP A 390 -5.40 -18.76 1.88
N PHE A 391 -5.78 -17.49 1.74
CA PHE A 391 -5.35 -16.66 0.65
C PHE A 391 -4.14 -15.88 1.18
N PRO A 392 -2.99 -15.88 0.47
CA PRO A 392 -1.84 -15.08 0.85
C PRO A 392 -2.21 -13.59 0.95
N TYR A 393 -3.33 -13.20 0.33
CA TYR A 393 -3.88 -11.85 0.19
C TYR A 393 -4.59 -11.23 1.40
N THR A 394 -4.74 -11.90 2.55
CA THR A 394 -5.46 -11.36 3.73
C THR A 394 -4.53 -10.92 4.88
N ALA A 395 -3.43 -10.28 4.52
CA ALA A 395 -2.38 -9.79 5.41
C ALA A 395 -2.66 -8.40 6.07
N GLY A 396 -3.15 -7.44 5.29
CA GLY A 396 -3.49 -6.07 5.67
C GLY A 396 -4.84 -5.82 6.37
N THR A 397 -5.70 -6.83 6.60
CA THR A 397 -6.98 -6.60 7.30
C THR A 397 -6.81 -6.29 8.77
N ALA A 398 -5.71 -6.66 9.42
CA ALA A 398 -5.45 -6.16 10.76
C ALA A 398 -5.10 -4.66 10.75
N GLU A 399 -4.37 -4.19 9.72
CA GLU A 399 -4.00 -2.77 9.51
C GLU A 399 -5.16 -1.87 9.13
N LEU A 400 -6.22 -2.47 8.61
CA LEU A 400 -7.46 -1.80 8.20
C LEU A 400 -8.31 -1.24 9.36
N PHE A 401 -8.15 -1.71 10.61
CA PHE A 401 -9.07 -1.43 11.72
C PHE A 401 -8.51 -0.52 12.84
N CYS A 402 -7.37 0.16 12.63
CA CYS A 402 -6.76 1.05 13.64
C CYS A 402 -7.16 2.52 13.55
N GLY A 403 -8.00 2.92 12.61
CA GLY A 403 -8.15 4.34 12.30
C GLY A 403 -9.00 5.13 13.27
N GLY A 404 -9.81 4.45 14.08
CA GLY A 404 -10.74 5.07 15.00
C GLY A 404 -11.48 4.05 15.85
N LEU A 405 -12.39 4.54 16.70
CA LEU A 405 -13.24 3.69 17.52
C LEU A 405 -14.13 2.83 16.62
N PRO A 406 -14.07 1.50 16.72
CA PRO A 406 -14.90 0.63 15.90
C PRO A 406 -16.37 0.75 16.33
N ALA A 407 -17.26 0.95 15.36
CA ALA A 407 -18.69 1.00 15.58
C ALA A 407 -19.42 0.20 14.51
N ARG A 408 -20.31 -0.70 14.93
CA ARG A 408 -21.29 -1.28 14.00
C ARG A 408 -22.43 -0.27 13.76
N PRO A 409 -23.11 -0.37 12.61
CA PRO A 409 -24.41 0.28 12.41
C PRO A 409 -25.34 0.00 13.59
N GLY A 410 -25.95 1.05 14.14
CA GLY A 410 -26.73 1.05 15.39
C GLY A 410 -25.97 1.50 16.64
N ALA A 411 -24.66 1.75 16.54
CA ALA A 411 -23.83 2.26 17.64
C ALA A 411 -22.94 3.45 17.25
N VAL A 412 -23.12 4.00 16.05
CA VAL A 412 -22.26 5.06 15.51
C VAL A 412 -22.39 6.34 16.33
N ALA A 413 -23.60 6.76 16.69
CA ALA A 413 -23.82 7.97 17.48
C ALA A 413 -23.15 7.88 18.86
N ARG A 414 -23.31 6.74 19.55
CA ARG A 414 -22.65 6.48 20.85
C ARG A 414 -21.13 6.46 20.72
N ALA A 415 -20.59 5.91 19.63
CA ALA A 415 -19.15 5.93 19.40
C ALA A 415 -18.61 7.35 19.17
N VAL A 416 -19.40 8.22 18.51
CA VAL A 416 -19.05 9.64 18.35
C VAL A 416 -19.08 10.36 19.69
N GLU A 417 -20.12 10.16 20.51
CA GLU A 417 -20.20 10.71 21.86
C GLU A 417 -18.98 10.30 22.70
N ARG A 418 -18.57 9.02 22.61
CA ARG A 418 -17.36 8.52 23.28
C ARG A 418 -16.10 9.17 22.74
N ALA A 419 -15.94 9.25 21.42
CA ALA A 419 -14.77 9.85 20.78
C ALA A 419 -14.59 11.33 21.14
N LEU A 420 -15.69 12.03 21.42
CA LEU A 420 -15.72 13.44 21.84
C LEU A 420 -15.72 13.63 23.37
N SER A 421 -15.69 12.54 24.14
CA SER A 421 -15.70 12.61 25.62
C SER A 421 -14.31 12.91 26.19
N ASP A 422 -14.27 13.46 27.40
CA ASP A 422 -13.03 13.70 28.17
C ASP A 422 -12.49 12.42 28.86
N ASP A 423 -12.94 11.23 28.45
CA ASP A 423 -12.52 9.97 29.07
C ASP A 423 -11.06 9.64 28.72
N ALA A 424 -10.21 9.55 29.75
CA ALA A 424 -8.77 9.36 29.59
C ALA A 424 -8.39 8.04 28.91
N ALA A 425 -9.13 6.95 29.15
CA ALA A 425 -8.85 5.66 28.55
C ALA A 425 -9.21 5.64 27.05
N THR A 426 -10.28 6.32 26.67
CA THR A 426 -10.67 6.54 25.28
C THR A 426 -9.65 7.38 24.54
N ALA A 427 -9.21 8.50 25.14
CA ALA A 427 -8.19 9.37 24.55
C ALA A 427 -6.86 8.63 24.36
N ASP A 428 -6.43 7.85 25.35
CA ASP A 428 -5.23 7.01 25.30
C ASP A 428 -5.33 5.90 24.23
N ALA A 429 -6.49 5.25 24.10
CA ALA A 429 -6.74 4.26 23.04
C ALA A 429 -6.69 4.89 21.64
N LEU A 430 -7.35 6.02 21.43
CA LEU A 430 -7.31 6.79 20.18
C LEU A 430 -5.90 7.31 19.86
N GLY A 431 -5.15 7.72 20.88
CA GLY A 431 -3.74 8.10 20.76
C GLY A 431 -2.88 6.96 20.23
N ARG A 432 -3.00 5.76 20.81
CA ARG A 432 -2.30 4.55 20.32
C ARG A 432 -2.68 4.16 18.90
N MET A 433 -3.98 4.24 18.57
CA MET A 433 -4.51 4.02 17.22
C MET A 433 -3.87 4.97 16.20
N ARG A 434 -3.80 6.26 16.55
CA ARG A 434 -3.14 7.30 15.76
C ARG A 434 -1.65 7.06 15.60
N GLU A 435 -0.92 6.84 16.70
CA GLU A 435 0.53 6.59 16.67
C GLU A 435 0.89 5.43 15.75
N ARG A 436 0.05 4.40 15.74
CA ARG A 436 0.21 3.25 14.87
C ARG A 436 0.09 3.61 13.39
N ILE A 437 -0.93 4.39 13.03
CA ILE A 437 -1.08 4.90 11.66
C ILE A 437 0.16 5.69 11.24
N LEU A 438 0.60 6.62 12.10
CA LEU A 438 1.70 7.54 11.79
C LEU A 438 3.07 6.85 11.78
N ARG A 439 3.22 5.74 12.50
CA ARG A 439 4.42 4.89 12.41
C ARG A 439 4.53 4.22 11.04
N GLY A 440 3.40 3.80 10.48
CA GLY A 440 3.36 3.04 9.24
C GLY A 440 3.19 3.85 7.96
N THR A 441 2.74 5.10 8.10
CA THR A 441 2.41 5.99 7.00
C THR A 441 3.15 7.31 7.16
N SER A 442 3.96 7.67 6.16
CA SER A 442 4.71 8.92 6.14
C SER A 442 3.80 10.06 5.66
N ILE A 443 3.24 10.82 6.61
CA ILE A 443 2.43 12.00 6.35
C ILE A 443 3.23 13.22 6.81
N SER A 444 3.85 13.94 5.87
CA SER A 444 4.74 15.08 6.15
C SER A 444 4.70 16.10 5.00
N GLU A 445 5.10 17.33 5.28
CA GLU A 445 5.15 18.39 4.24
C GLU A 445 6.11 18.05 3.09
N ASP A 446 7.14 17.23 3.34
CA ASP A 446 8.14 16.82 2.35
C ASP A 446 7.68 15.67 1.44
N ALA A 447 6.54 15.03 1.74
CA ALA A 447 6.08 13.85 0.98
C ALA A 447 5.92 14.11 -0.53
N PRO A 448 5.36 15.25 -1.00
CA PRO A 448 5.30 15.56 -2.43
C PRO A 448 6.68 15.60 -3.11
N ALA A 449 7.70 16.15 -2.45
CA ALA A 449 9.06 16.22 -2.96
C ALA A 449 9.68 14.82 -3.07
N ALA A 450 9.55 14.01 -2.01
CA ALA A 450 10.02 12.63 -2.02
C ALA A 450 9.33 11.79 -3.11
N ILE A 451 8.02 11.95 -3.32
CA ILE A 451 7.28 11.29 -4.40
C ILE A 451 7.83 11.71 -5.77
N ALA A 452 8.04 13.03 -5.98
CA ALA A 452 8.60 13.54 -7.22
C ALA A 452 10.01 12.99 -7.51
N GLU A 453 10.86 12.85 -6.48
CA GLU A 453 12.17 12.21 -6.62
C GLU A 453 12.06 10.73 -7.01
N GLU A 454 11.12 9.97 -6.45
CA GLU A 454 10.91 8.58 -6.83
C GLU A 454 10.42 8.45 -8.28
N ILE A 455 9.54 9.34 -8.73
CA ILE A 455 9.10 9.40 -10.12
C ILE A 455 10.28 9.70 -11.03
N ALA A 456 11.10 10.70 -10.69
CA ALA A 456 12.29 11.05 -11.47
C ALA A 456 13.26 9.87 -11.58
N ARG A 457 13.48 9.15 -10.47
CA ARG A 457 14.33 7.96 -10.43
C ARG A 457 13.79 6.82 -11.29
N ALA A 458 12.49 6.58 -11.26
CA ALA A 458 11.85 5.56 -12.10
C ALA A 458 12.02 5.87 -13.61
N CYS A 459 12.05 7.16 -13.97
CA CYS A 459 12.32 7.60 -15.34
C CYS A 459 13.81 7.61 -15.73
N GLU A 460 14.75 7.54 -14.78
CA GLU A 460 16.20 7.51 -15.07
C GLU A 460 16.71 6.18 -15.58
N SER A 461 16.01 5.09 -15.26
CA SER A 461 16.38 3.74 -15.64
C SER A 461 15.90 3.46 -17.06
N PRO A 462 16.74 3.58 -18.10
CA PRO A 462 16.30 3.34 -19.46
C PRO A 462 16.03 1.84 -19.60
N SER A 463 14.88 1.53 -20.20
CA SER A 463 14.55 0.24 -20.79
C SER A 463 15.71 -0.24 -21.68
N GLY A 464 16.57 -1.09 -21.11
CA GLY A 464 17.77 -1.64 -21.74
C GLY A 464 18.42 -2.66 -20.83
N GLY A 465 17.69 -3.75 -20.54
CA GLY A 465 18.07 -4.75 -19.55
C GLY A 465 17.81 -4.25 -18.13
N SER A 466 16.85 -4.88 -17.45
CA SER A 466 16.45 -4.58 -16.07
C SER A 466 17.63 -4.17 -15.16
N PRO A 467 17.72 -2.91 -14.69
CA PRO A 467 18.63 -2.52 -13.61
C PRO A 467 18.13 -3.05 -12.25
N TRP A 468 16.90 -3.57 -12.21
CA TRP A 468 16.28 -4.18 -11.04
C TRP A 468 16.78 -5.61 -10.75
N CYS A 469 17.69 -6.13 -11.57
CA CYS A 469 18.44 -7.36 -11.33
C CYS A 469 19.88 -7.04 -10.93
N ARG A 470 20.09 -6.79 -9.63
CA ARG A 470 21.29 -7.22 -8.89
C ARG A 470 21.02 -7.05 -7.39
N PRO A 471 21.18 -8.11 -6.57
CA PRO A 471 21.07 -7.98 -5.13
C PRO A 471 22.24 -7.11 -4.64
N GLY A 472 21.95 -5.84 -4.36
CA GLY A 472 22.81 -5.01 -3.52
C GLY A 472 22.68 -5.53 -2.10
N ALA A 473 23.69 -6.26 -1.64
CA ALA A 473 23.88 -6.57 -0.23
C ALA A 473 23.88 -5.25 0.56
N ASN A 474 23.10 -5.20 1.64
CA ASN A 474 22.92 -4.10 2.62
C ASN A 474 21.63 -3.27 2.53
N GLY A 475 20.49 -3.92 2.25
CA GLY A 475 19.18 -3.56 2.84
C GLY A 475 18.69 -4.73 3.71
N PRO A 476 17.89 -4.52 4.77
CA PRO A 476 17.63 -5.54 5.80
C PRO A 476 16.86 -6.72 5.21
N ALA A 477 17.59 -7.75 4.79
CA ALA A 477 17.08 -9.03 4.33
C ALA A 477 16.44 -9.87 5.46
N SER A 478 16.24 -9.31 6.66
CA SER A 478 15.66 -10.01 7.80
C SER A 478 14.15 -9.80 7.99
N ALA A 479 13.51 -8.92 7.22
CA ALA A 479 12.10 -8.57 7.45
C ALA A 479 11.08 -9.56 6.87
N ALA A 480 11.37 -10.20 5.73
CA ALA A 480 10.38 -11.02 5.00
C ALA A 480 9.79 -12.20 5.83
N PRO A 481 10.58 -12.98 6.60
CA PRO A 481 10.02 -14.03 7.46
C PRO A 481 9.16 -13.46 8.60
N SER A 482 9.60 -12.35 9.21
CA SER A 482 8.90 -11.73 10.34
C SER A 482 7.54 -11.13 9.96
N VAL A 483 7.40 -10.62 8.74
CA VAL A 483 6.13 -10.08 8.25
C VAL A 483 5.14 -11.21 8.03
N LEU A 484 5.50 -12.26 7.27
CA LEU A 484 4.64 -13.43 7.07
C LEU A 484 4.21 -14.09 8.38
N ASP A 485 5.11 -14.14 9.37
CA ASP A 485 4.79 -14.64 10.71
C ASP A 485 3.77 -13.76 11.44
N ASN A 486 3.90 -12.43 11.37
CA ASN A 486 2.91 -11.54 11.98
C ASN A 486 1.53 -11.68 11.34
N LEU A 487 1.48 -11.88 10.02
CA LEU A 487 0.25 -12.09 9.26
C LEU A 487 -0.45 -13.39 9.63
N ARG A 488 0.30 -14.40 10.07
CA ARG A 488 -0.27 -15.66 10.57
C ARG A 488 -1.21 -15.44 11.75
N TYR A 489 -0.77 -14.62 12.71
CA TYR A 489 -1.50 -14.26 13.94
C TYR A 489 -2.53 -13.15 13.71
N ALA A 490 -2.54 -12.53 12.54
CA ALA A 490 -3.39 -11.39 12.25
C ALA A 490 -4.87 -11.75 12.02
N ARG A 491 -5.29 -13.02 12.09
CA ARG A 491 -6.67 -13.45 11.79
C ARG A 491 -7.32 -14.17 12.98
N ASN A 492 -8.61 -13.95 13.17
CA ASN A 492 -9.44 -14.88 13.94
C ASN A 492 -9.47 -16.20 13.16
N ARG A 493 -9.08 -17.28 13.81
CA ARG A 493 -8.94 -18.60 13.20
C ARG A 493 -9.70 -19.63 14.01
N LEU A 494 -9.90 -20.77 13.36
CA LEU A 494 -10.20 -22.01 14.05
C LEU A 494 -8.89 -22.55 14.62
N ILE A 495 -8.94 -22.89 15.90
CA ILE A 495 -7.85 -23.51 16.63
C ILE A 495 -8.32 -24.92 16.94
N ALA A 496 -7.58 -25.95 16.51
CA ALA A 496 -7.92 -27.32 16.87
C ALA A 496 -7.74 -27.51 18.38
N GLU A 497 -8.85 -27.68 19.10
CA GLU A 497 -8.80 -27.80 20.56
C GLU A 497 -8.38 -29.21 20.97
N ARG A 498 -7.47 -29.31 21.96
CA ARG A 498 -6.90 -30.56 22.48
C ARG A 498 -6.32 -31.47 21.39
N GLY A 499 -5.73 -30.87 20.36
CA GLY A 499 -5.21 -31.62 19.22
C GLY A 499 -6.27 -32.12 18.23
N GLY A 500 -7.57 -31.82 18.40
CA GLY A 500 -8.61 -32.16 17.42
C GLY A 500 -9.34 -33.48 17.67
N ARG A 501 -10.11 -33.94 16.68
CA ARG A 501 -10.97 -35.12 16.74
C ARG A 501 -10.38 -36.30 15.95
N PHE A 502 -10.27 -37.47 16.55
CA PHE A 502 -9.90 -38.68 15.81
C PHE A 502 -10.99 -39.75 15.93
N GLY A 503 -11.59 -40.16 14.82
CA GLY A 503 -12.73 -41.09 14.80
C GLY A 503 -13.92 -40.60 15.65
N ALA A 504 -14.26 -41.37 16.69
CA ALA A 504 -15.30 -41.06 17.65
C ALA A 504 -14.83 -40.21 18.85
N HIS A 505 -13.52 -39.97 18.98
CA HIS A 505 -12.92 -39.28 20.12
C HIS A 505 -12.70 -37.80 19.80
N ALA A 506 -13.66 -36.96 20.18
CA ALA A 506 -13.53 -35.50 20.04
C ALA A 506 -12.54 -34.92 21.06
N GLY A 507 -11.75 -33.93 20.63
CA GLY A 507 -10.81 -33.19 21.49
C GLY A 507 -9.87 -34.08 22.30
N SER A 508 -9.26 -35.09 21.70
CA SER A 508 -8.36 -36.02 22.41
C SER A 508 -6.91 -35.57 22.30
N ALA A 509 -6.24 -35.37 23.44
CA ALA A 509 -4.83 -35.02 23.54
C ALA A 509 -3.91 -36.23 23.22
N THR A 510 -3.98 -36.71 21.97
CA THR A 510 -3.29 -37.91 21.47
C THR A 510 -2.49 -37.61 20.20
N LEU A 511 -1.56 -38.50 19.86
CA LEU A 511 -0.70 -38.33 18.69
C LEU A 511 -1.51 -38.29 17.39
N GLU A 512 -2.48 -39.17 17.24
CA GLU A 512 -3.30 -39.30 16.03
C GLU A 512 -4.19 -38.08 15.82
N ALA A 513 -4.80 -37.58 16.89
CA ALA A 513 -5.57 -36.34 16.84
C ALA A 513 -4.66 -35.19 16.44
N LEU A 514 -3.52 -35.01 17.14
CA LEU A 514 -2.60 -33.91 16.86
C LEU A 514 -2.05 -33.95 15.42
N GLN A 515 -1.75 -35.14 14.90
CA GLN A 515 -1.38 -35.33 13.49
C GLN A 515 -2.48 -34.84 12.56
N CYS A 516 -3.71 -35.29 12.78
CA CYS A 516 -4.83 -34.93 11.94
C CYS A 516 -5.16 -33.43 12.01
N ALA A 517 -5.06 -32.82 13.20
CA ALA A 517 -5.18 -31.38 13.36
C ALA A 517 -4.04 -30.63 12.65
N ALA A 518 -2.80 -31.08 12.74
CA ALA A 518 -1.67 -30.42 12.09
C ALA A 518 -1.71 -30.51 10.57
N ASP A 519 -2.34 -31.54 10.02
CA ASP A 519 -2.58 -31.67 8.58
C ASP A 519 -3.73 -30.75 8.11
N ALA A 520 -4.65 -30.36 9.00
CA ALA A 520 -5.85 -29.61 8.66
C ALA A 520 -5.85 -28.12 9.08
N MET A 521 -5.18 -27.76 10.17
CA MET A 521 -5.30 -26.47 10.85
C MET A 521 -3.93 -25.84 11.10
N ASP A 522 -3.87 -24.51 11.06
CA ASP A 522 -2.65 -23.73 11.31
C ASP A 522 -2.30 -23.58 12.79
N PHE A 523 -3.32 -23.63 13.65
CA PHE A 523 -3.24 -23.40 15.09
C PHE A 523 -3.85 -24.59 15.81
N ILE A 524 -3.11 -25.09 16.80
CA ILE A 524 -3.49 -26.28 17.54
C ILE A 524 -3.28 -25.96 19.01
N SER A 525 -4.31 -26.19 19.82
CA SER A 525 -4.24 -26.02 21.26
C SER A 525 -4.08 -27.36 21.94
N VAL A 526 -3.19 -27.43 22.92
CA VAL A 526 -2.99 -28.59 23.78
C VAL A 526 -2.97 -28.17 25.25
N SER A 527 -3.44 -29.05 26.11
CA SER A 527 -3.25 -28.92 27.56
C SER A 527 -1.97 -29.65 27.96
N LEU A 528 -1.20 -29.05 28.87
CA LEU A 528 0.03 -29.61 29.37
C LEU A 528 -0.07 -29.85 30.86
N VAL A 529 0.44 -31.00 31.30
CA VAL A 529 0.47 -31.40 32.70
C VAL A 529 1.86 -31.84 33.07
N ARG A 530 2.34 -31.39 34.23
CA ARG A 530 3.60 -31.85 34.81
C ARG A 530 3.44 -33.26 35.36
N CYS A 531 4.42 -34.11 35.09
CA CYS A 531 4.49 -35.46 35.64
C CYS A 531 5.76 -35.64 36.50
N ALA A 532 6.03 -36.86 36.95
CA ALA A 532 7.12 -37.12 37.90
C ALA A 532 8.50 -36.68 37.39
N ASP A 533 8.73 -36.78 36.08
CA ASP A 533 10.02 -36.61 35.41
C ASP A 533 9.93 -35.86 34.06
N GLY A 534 8.81 -35.16 33.79
CA GLY A 534 8.62 -34.46 32.51
C GLY A 534 7.30 -33.72 32.36
N VAL A 535 6.88 -33.51 31.11
CA VAL A 535 5.64 -32.80 30.74
C VAL A 535 4.87 -33.62 29.71
N LEU A 536 3.59 -33.84 29.99
CA LEU A 536 2.67 -34.65 29.19
C LEU A 536 1.68 -33.76 28.45
N VAL A 537 1.21 -34.22 27.29
CA VAL A 537 0.07 -33.61 26.58
C VAL A 537 -1.19 -34.35 27.02
N ALA A 538 -1.92 -33.75 27.97
CA ALA A 538 -3.11 -34.33 28.59
C ALA A 538 -3.98 -33.23 29.24
N GLY A 539 -5.28 -33.48 29.37
CA GLY A 539 -6.16 -32.65 30.20
C GLY A 539 -6.07 -33.04 31.67
N ALA A 540 -6.05 -32.06 32.58
CA ALA A 540 -6.11 -32.34 34.02
C ALA A 540 -7.38 -33.14 34.36
N GLY A 541 -7.26 -34.20 35.17
CA GLY A 541 -8.38 -35.06 35.54
C GLY A 541 -8.75 -36.13 34.50
N GLU A 542 -8.00 -36.26 33.40
CA GLU A 542 -8.25 -37.26 32.36
C GLU A 542 -7.46 -38.57 32.54
N GLU A 543 -6.82 -38.80 33.69
CA GLU A 543 -5.98 -39.98 33.96
C GLU A 543 -6.69 -41.30 33.63
N SER A 544 -7.96 -41.42 34.01
CA SER A 544 -8.75 -42.62 33.74
C SER A 544 -8.96 -42.88 32.25
N ARG A 545 -8.95 -41.83 31.41
CA ARG A 545 -9.04 -41.98 29.95
C ARG A 545 -7.77 -42.60 29.40
N TYR A 546 -6.62 -42.37 30.01
CA TYR A 546 -5.35 -43.04 29.67
C TYR A 546 -5.20 -44.41 30.34
N GLY A 547 -6.18 -44.86 31.13
CA GLY A 547 -6.11 -46.12 31.86
C GLY A 547 -5.15 -46.08 33.05
N LEU A 548 -4.85 -44.89 33.58
CA LEU A 548 -3.97 -44.71 34.73
C LEU A 548 -4.75 -44.76 36.04
N GLU A 549 -4.19 -45.46 37.03
CA GLU A 549 -4.76 -45.54 38.39
C GLU A 549 -4.23 -44.44 39.34
N THR A 550 -3.14 -43.78 38.95
CA THR A 550 -2.48 -42.72 39.71
C THR A 550 -2.55 -41.39 38.97
N GLY A 551 -2.54 -40.28 39.71
CA GLY A 551 -2.54 -38.93 39.14
C GLY A 551 -1.33 -38.66 38.23
N PHE A 552 -1.45 -37.73 37.29
CA PHE A 552 -0.36 -37.39 36.36
C PHE A 552 0.94 -36.99 37.07
N ALA A 553 0.86 -36.27 38.20
CA ALA A 553 2.03 -35.85 38.98
C ALA A 553 2.89 -37.02 39.50
N ALA A 554 2.29 -38.20 39.74
CA ALA A 554 2.98 -39.40 40.21
C ALA A 554 3.34 -40.37 39.06
N THR A 555 2.87 -40.10 37.85
CA THR A 555 3.12 -40.91 36.66
C THR A 555 4.43 -40.46 36.03
N SER A 556 5.32 -41.40 35.67
CA SER A 556 6.51 -41.09 34.86
C SER A 556 6.16 -40.98 33.38
N CYS A 557 6.99 -40.28 32.60
CA CYS A 557 6.83 -40.21 31.14
C CYS A 557 6.79 -41.62 30.52
N ALA A 558 7.64 -42.54 30.97
CA ALA A 558 7.67 -43.91 30.45
C ALA A 558 6.36 -44.68 30.75
N GLN A 559 5.77 -44.48 31.93
CA GLN A 559 4.46 -45.07 32.27
C GLN A 559 3.34 -44.47 31.42
N PHE A 560 3.38 -43.16 31.19
CA PHE A 560 2.40 -42.49 30.33
C PHE A 560 2.51 -42.95 28.88
N GLU A 561 3.71 -43.07 28.32
CA GLU A 561 3.93 -43.56 26.94
C GLU A 561 3.51 -45.02 26.75
N ALA A 562 3.58 -45.84 27.80
CA ALA A 562 3.08 -47.21 27.79
C ALA A 562 1.56 -47.32 28.00
N SER A 563 0.87 -46.21 28.28
CA SER A 563 -0.57 -46.14 28.47
C SER A 563 -1.32 -45.98 27.14
N HIS A 564 -2.66 -45.97 27.18
CA HIS A 564 -3.47 -45.77 25.98
C HIS A 564 -4.70 -44.93 26.28
N TYR A 565 -4.90 -43.88 25.49
CA TYR A 565 -6.11 -43.08 25.59
C TYR A 565 -7.30 -43.86 25.02
N MET A 566 -8.32 -44.06 25.86
CA MET A 566 -9.51 -44.87 25.59
C MET A 566 -9.17 -46.27 25.04
N ARG A 567 -8.02 -46.83 25.47
CA ARG A 567 -7.48 -48.15 25.07
C ARG A 567 -7.02 -48.30 23.62
N GLU A 568 -7.10 -47.25 22.81
CA GLU A 568 -6.85 -47.34 21.37
C GLU A 568 -5.83 -46.32 20.87
N LEU A 569 -5.81 -45.11 21.46
CA LEU A 569 -5.04 -43.99 20.92
C LEU A 569 -3.73 -43.75 21.67
N THR A 570 -2.75 -43.21 20.94
CA THR A 570 -1.37 -43.08 21.42
C THR A 570 -1.19 -41.81 22.26
N PRO A 571 -0.76 -41.92 23.53
CA PRO A 571 -0.36 -40.78 24.34
C PRO A 571 0.91 -40.13 23.77
N LEU A 572 1.12 -38.84 24.03
CA LEU A 572 2.36 -38.15 23.63
C LEU A 572 2.87 -37.17 24.68
N ARG A 573 4.19 -37.00 24.70
CA ARG A 573 4.87 -36.00 25.51
C ARG A 573 4.87 -34.63 24.83
N MET A 574 5.17 -33.60 25.61
CA MET A 574 5.24 -32.21 25.14
C MET A 574 6.27 -32.04 24.01
N GLU A 575 7.45 -32.64 24.13
CA GLU A 575 8.53 -32.50 23.15
C GLU A 575 8.07 -33.00 21.78
N ARG A 576 7.35 -34.13 21.76
CA ARG A 576 6.82 -34.71 20.52
C ARG A 576 5.74 -33.84 19.88
N ALA A 577 4.91 -33.18 20.67
CA ALA A 577 3.91 -32.24 20.17
C ALA A 577 4.56 -30.99 19.55
N VAL A 578 5.60 -30.46 20.20
CA VAL A 578 6.40 -29.34 19.69
C VAL A 578 7.05 -29.71 18.35
N GLU A 579 7.77 -30.82 18.28
CA GLU A 579 8.38 -31.32 17.04
C GLU A 579 7.37 -31.47 15.91
N LEU A 580 6.20 -32.04 16.22
CA LEU A 580 5.17 -32.32 15.22
C LEU A 580 4.58 -31.05 14.63
N CYS A 581 4.25 -30.08 15.48
CA CYS A 581 3.66 -28.82 15.07
C CYS A 581 4.70 -27.97 14.34
N VAL A 582 5.87 -27.78 14.93
CA VAL A 582 6.96 -26.98 14.34
C VAL A 582 7.43 -27.58 13.02
N GLY A 583 7.61 -28.90 12.95
CA GLY A 583 8.03 -29.60 11.73
C GLY A 583 7.02 -29.52 10.58
N ARG A 584 5.75 -29.22 10.86
CA ARG A 584 4.69 -28.93 9.87
C ARG A 584 4.42 -27.43 9.71
N ASP A 585 5.26 -26.58 10.28
CA ASP A 585 5.08 -25.13 10.31
C ASP A 585 3.68 -24.75 10.85
N ARG A 586 3.32 -25.28 12.02
CA ARG A 586 2.08 -25.01 12.76
C ARG A 586 2.35 -24.27 14.06
N VAL A 587 1.34 -23.53 14.52
CA VAL A 587 1.37 -22.83 15.81
C VAL A 587 0.82 -23.75 16.88
N LEU A 588 1.58 -23.92 17.97
CA LEU A 588 1.16 -24.65 19.14
C LEU A 588 0.78 -23.67 20.26
N ILE A 589 -0.48 -23.71 20.66
CA ILE A 589 -1.03 -22.98 21.81
C ILE A 589 -1.04 -23.93 23.01
N CYS A 590 -0.50 -23.49 24.14
CA CYS A 590 -0.36 -24.33 25.32
C CYS A 590 -0.86 -23.63 26.58
N ASP A 591 -1.63 -24.35 27.39
CA ASP A 591 -1.85 -23.97 28.78
C ASP A 591 -0.61 -24.30 29.63
N LEU A 592 -0.18 -23.35 30.46
CA LEU A 592 0.97 -23.56 31.36
C LEU A 592 0.56 -24.11 32.74
N GLY A 593 -0.74 -24.12 33.08
CA GLY A 593 -1.19 -24.47 34.43
C GLY A 593 -1.00 -23.34 35.44
N ALA A 594 -0.97 -23.64 36.74
CA ALA A 594 -0.94 -22.65 37.83
C ALA A 594 0.23 -22.89 38.81
N GLY A 595 0.59 -21.87 39.59
CA GLY A 595 1.62 -21.97 40.64
C GLY A 595 3.00 -22.40 40.10
N ALA A 596 3.71 -23.28 40.81
CA ALA A 596 5.05 -23.70 40.41
C ALA A 596 5.10 -24.52 39.10
N ASP A 597 3.96 -25.03 38.63
CA ASP A 597 3.90 -25.86 37.43
C ASP A 597 4.03 -25.05 36.14
N TYR A 598 3.52 -23.81 36.10
CA TYR A 598 3.64 -22.96 34.91
C TYR A 598 5.09 -22.61 34.59
N GLU A 599 5.91 -22.36 35.61
CA GLU A 599 7.33 -22.09 35.39
C GLU A 599 8.07 -23.33 34.90
N TYR A 600 7.76 -24.51 35.45
CA TYR A 600 8.40 -25.76 35.04
C TYR A 600 8.03 -26.12 33.61
N ILE A 601 6.73 -26.19 33.32
CA ILE A 601 6.19 -26.49 31.98
C ILE A 601 6.70 -25.48 30.96
N GLY A 602 6.67 -24.18 31.31
CA GLY A 602 7.16 -23.11 30.45
C GLY A 602 8.65 -23.22 30.14
N ARG A 603 9.50 -23.62 31.11
CA ARG A 603 10.94 -23.83 30.86
C ARG A 603 11.16 -24.98 29.90
N CYS A 604 10.50 -26.11 30.11
CA CYS A 604 10.58 -27.26 29.22
C CYS A 604 10.12 -26.89 27.80
N LEU A 605 8.99 -26.18 27.66
CA LEU A 605 8.50 -25.69 26.36
C LEU A 605 9.50 -24.77 25.66
N ARG A 606 10.07 -23.80 26.40
CA ARG A 606 11.06 -22.86 25.87
C ARG A 606 12.28 -23.61 25.35
N ASP A 607 12.79 -24.58 26.11
CA ASP A 607 13.99 -25.32 25.75
C ASP A 607 13.75 -26.17 24.49
N ALA A 608 12.65 -26.93 24.45
CA ALA A 608 12.24 -27.68 23.26
C ALA A 608 12.04 -26.77 22.02
N ALA A 609 11.42 -25.60 22.19
CA ALA A 609 11.21 -24.66 21.09
C ALA A 609 12.49 -23.98 20.61
N ARG A 610 13.45 -23.69 21.51
CA ARG A 610 14.75 -23.07 21.18
C ARG A 610 15.64 -24.03 20.40
N GLU A 611 15.63 -25.31 20.76
CA GLU A 611 16.36 -26.35 20.01
C GLU A 611 15.93 -26.42 18.54
N LEU A 612 14.65 -26.14 18.26
CA LEU A 612 14.09 -26.10 16.90
C LEU A 612 14.10 -24.70 16.26
N GLY A 613 14.58 -23.67 16.96
CA GLY A 613 14.55 -22.28 16.47
C GLY A 613 13.13 -21.72 16.25
N ALA A 614 12.14 -22.22 16.98
CA ALA A 614 10.71 -22.01 16.71
C ALA A 614 9.94 -21.37 17.87
N LEU A 615 10.60 -20.54 18.68
CA LEU A 615 9.97 -19.89 19.84
C LEU A 615 8.79 -18.98 19.45
N ASN A 616 8.78 -18.45 18.23
CA ASN A 616 7.68 -17.68 17.61
C ASN A 616 6.47 -18.54 17.19
N ARG A 617 6.58 -19.88 17.24
CA ARG A 617 5.50 -20.85 16.94
C ARG A 617 4.82 -21.39 18.20
N ILE A 618 5.36 -21.09 19.39
CA ILE A 618 4.76 -21.47 20.67
C ILE A 618 4.06 -20.26 21.27
N VAL A 619 2.78 -20.43 21.60
CA VAL A 619 1.93 -19.37 22.17
C VAL A 619 1.40 -19.83 23.54
N PRO A 620 2.05 -19.42 24.63
CA PRO A 620 1.55 -19.71 25.96
C PRO A 620 0.23 -18.98 26.25
N ARG A 621 -0.72 -19.69 26.84
CA ARG A 621 -1.91 -19.12 27.46
C ARG A 621 -1.56 -18.64 28.86
N CYS A 622 -1.89 -17.38 29.14
CA CYS A 622 -1.63 -16.71 30.40
C CYS A 622 -2.97 -16.32 31.04
N ALA A 623 -3.23 -16.80 32.26
CA ALA A 623 -4.40 -16.43 33.06
C ALA A 623 -4.07 -15.39 34.16
N GLY A 624 -2.84 -14.88 34.19
CA GLY A 624 -2.40 -13.89 35.16
C GLY A 624 -1.23 -13.05 34.68
N VAL A 625 -1.07 -11.86 35.27
CA VAL A 625 0.01 -10.91 34.92
C VAL A 625 1.39 -11.53 35.15
N GLU A 626 1.55 -12.29 36.24
CA GLU A 626 2.81 -12.97 36.57
C GLU A 626 3.20 -13.99 35.50
N GLN A 627 2.25 -14.77 34.99
CA GLN A 627 2.50 -15.73 33.91
C GLN A 627 2.90 -15.04 32.61
N PHE A 628 2.23 -13.93 32.30
CA PHE A 628 2.53 -13.13 31.11
C PHE A 628 3.93 -12.51 31.20
N ASP A 629 4.26 -11.80 32.28
CA ASP A 629 5.59 -11.20 32.50
C ASP A 629 6.69 -12.28 32.47
N TRP A 630 6.46 -13.40 33.14
CA TRP A 630 7.39 -14.52 33.13
C TRP A 630 7.63 -15.07 31.72
N ALA A 631 6.58 -15.24 30.91
CA ALA A 631 6.70 -15.70 29.53
C ALA A 631 7.55 -14.74 28.67
N LEU A 632 7.39 -13.42 28.85
CA LEU A 632 8.23 -12.43 28.18
C LEU A 632 9.70 -12.56 28.58
N GLN A 633 9.98 -12.72 29.87
CA GLN A 633 11.34 -12.91 30.38
C GLN A 633 12.01 -14.20 29.85
N GLN A 634 11.21 -15.22 29.51
CA GLN A 634 11.71 -16.43 28.86
C GLN A 634 11.97 -16.27 27.35
N GLY A 635 11.55 -15.15 26.76
CA GLY A 635 11.73 -14.81 25.35
C GLY A 635 10.58 -15.23 24.45
N PHE A 636 9.44 -15.66 24.99
CA PHE A 636 8.24 -15.87 24.17
C PHE A 636 7.79 -14.53 23.59
N THR A 637 7.60 -14.49 22.27
CA THR A 637 7.21 -13.26 21.57
C THR A 637 5.71 -13.13 21.36
N ARG A 638 4.93 -14.17 21.70
CA ARG A 638 3.48 -14.27 21.50
C ARG A 638 2.83 -15.01 22.66
N THR A 639 1.73 -14.48 23.20
CA THR A 639 0.93 -15.10 24.25
C THR A 639 -0.56 -14.86 24.02
N MET A 640 -1.42 -15.66 24.63
CA MET A 640 -2.88 -15.42 24.66
C MET A 640 -3.34 -15.21 26.10
N LEU A 641 -4.14 -14.17 26.35
CA LEU A 641 -4.68 -13.88 27.67
C LEU A 641 -5.99 -14.65 27.86
N THR A 642 -6.04 -15.57 28.82
CA THR A 642 -7.23 -16.36 29.09
C THR A 642 -8.04 -15.72 30.19
N LEU A 643 -9.30 -15.40 29.89
CA LEU A 643 -10.24 -14.78 30.82
C LEU A 643 -11.08 -15.89 31.46
N ALA A 644 -10.46 -16.61 32.39
CA ALA A 644 -11.03 -17.75 33.14
C ALA A 644 -11.61 -17.30 34.51
N PRO A 645 -12.37 -18.17 35.23
CA PRO A 645 -13.18 -17.80 36.41
C PRO A 645 -12.42 -17.19 37.59
N ASP A 646 -11.09 -17.28 37.61
CA ASP A 646 -10.24 -16.68 38.65
C ASP A 646 -10.29 -15.14 38.67
N HIS A 647 -10.84 -14.52 37.61
CA HIS A 647 -11.15 -13.08 37.54
C HIS A 647 -12.60 -12.75 37.94
N GLY A 648 -13.34 -13.72 38.50
CA GLY A 648 -14.76 -13.67 38.83
C GLY A 648 -15.68 -14.30 37.77
N ASP A 649 -16.97 -14.43 38.08
CA ASP A 649 -18.01 -14.95 37.16
C ASP A 649 -18.30 -13.99 35.97
N ASP A 650 -17.65 -12.82 35.94
CA ASP A 650 -17.80 -11.80 34.91
C ASP A 650 -16.48 -11.61 34.11
N PRO A 651 -16.38 -12.20 32.91
CA PRO A 651 -15.20 -12.12 32.05
C PRO A 651 -14.95 -10.71 31.47
N PHE A 652 -15.88 -9.78 31.67
CA PHE A 652 -15.70 -8.36 31.38
C PHE A 652 -15.79 -7.47 32.63
N GLY A 653 -15.70 -8.07 33.82
CA GLY A 653 -15.70 -7.36 35.08
C GLY A 653 -14.42 -6.55 35.29
N ALA A 654 -14.42 -5.72 36.34
CA ALA A 654 -13.31 -4.81 36.62
C ALA A 654 -11.95 -5.51 36.79
N GLN A 655 -11.92 -6.74 37.31
CA GLN A 655 -10.71 -7.54 37.50
C GLN A 655 -10.15 -8.05 36.16
N ALA A 656 -10.98 -8.62 35.29
CA ALA A 656 -10.59 -9.06 33.96
C ALA A 656 -10.05 -7.90 33.11
N LEU A 657 -10.72 -6.75 33.16
CA LEU A 657 -10.26 -5.54 32.46
C LEU A 657 -8.93 -5.01 33.02
N ALA A 658 -8.72 -5.06 34.34
CA ALA A 658 -7.45 -4.68 34.94
C ALA A 658 -6.29 -5.63 34.56
N PHE A 659 -6.58 -6.93 34.45
CA PHE A 659 -5.61 -7.93 33.97
C PHE A 659 -5.17 -7.65 32.54
N ILE A 660 -6.12 -7.47 31.62
CA ILE A 660 -5.85 -7.14 30.22
C ILE A 660 -4.97 -5.89 30.13
N ASP A 661 -5.37 -4.83 30.82
CA ASP A 661 -4.72 -3.54 30.79
C ASP A 661 -3.30 -3.58 31.38
N ALA A 662 -3.07 -4.37 32.44
CA ALA A 662 -1.74 -4.64 32.98
C ALA A 662 -0.83 -5.34 31.97
N CYS A 663 -1.32 -6.39 31.28
CA CYS A 663 -0.56 -7.10 30.25
C CYS A 663 -0.23 -6.22 29.03
N LEU A 664 -1.20 -5.41 28.58
CA LEU A 664 -0.98 -4.48 27.47
C LEU A 664 0.06 -3.40 27.80
N ARG A 665 0.14 -2.95 29.06
CA ARG A 665 1.20 -2.02 29.51
C ARG A 665 2.58 -2.65 29.56
N LEU A 666 2.67 -3.93 29.92
CA LEU A 666 3.93 -4.67 29.97
C LEU A 666 4.50 -4.89 28.57
N ASP A 667 3.72 -5.52 27.68
CA ASP A 667 4.07 -5.65 26.26
C ASP A 667 2.82 -5.89 25.41
N ALA A 668 2.25 -4.81 24.87
CA ALA A 668 1.13 -4.93 23.95
C ALA A 668 1.46 -5.77 22.71
N GLN A 669 2.69 -5.82 22.19
CA GLN A 669 3.01 -6.55 20.96
C GLN A 669 3.03 -8.07 21.16
N ALA A 670 3.32 -8.52 22.38
CA ALA A 670 3.34 -9.94 22.71
C ALA A 670 1.94 -10.57 22.81
N VAL A 671 0.90 -9.78 23.13
CA VAL A 671 -0.46 -10.33 23.22
C VAL A 671 -1.00 -10.62 21.81
N ALA A 672 -1.19 -11.90 21.47
CA ALA A 672 -1.78 -12.35 20.21
C ALA A 672 -3.32 -12.34 20.23
N GLY A 673 -3.94 -12.45 21.40
CA GLY A 673 -5.38 -12.38 21.58
C GLY A 673 -5.83 -12.63 23.02
N ILE A 674 -7.13 -12.49 23.25
CA ILE A 674 -7.82 -12.86 24.47
C ILE A 674 -8.72 -14.06 24.22
N VAL A 675 -8.87 -14.94 25.21
CA VAL A 675 -9.70 -16.13 25.17
C VAL A 675 -10.84 -15.97 26.17
N LEU A 676 -12.08 -16.22 25.72
CA LEU A 676 -13.31 -16.09 26.48
C LEU A 676 -14.12 -17.40 26.42
N PRO A 677 -14.79 -17.81 27.50
CA PRO A 677 -15.75 -18.91 27.43
C PRO A 677 -16.99 -18.51 26.63
N PHE A 678 -17.61 -19.46 25.92
CA PHE A 678 -18.79 -19.21 25.08
C PHE A 678 -19.91 -18.45 25.79
N GLY A 679 -20.23 -18.78 27.05
CA GLY A 679 -21.26 -18.10 27.83
C GLY A 679 -20.98 -16.61 28.10
N ALA A 680 -19.73 -16.16 27.98
CA ALA A 680 -19.35 -14.75 28.05
C ALA A 680 -19.88 -13.95 26.86
N VAL A 681 -19.86 -14.57 25.68
CA VAL A 681 -20.15 -13.91 24.39
C VAL A 681 -21.64 -13.62 24.25
N GLU A 682 -22.49 -14.36 24.96
CA GLU A 682 -23.94 -14.16 24.98
C GLU A 682 -24.37 -12.95 25.82
N ARG A 683 -23.46 -12.42 26.66
CA ARG A 683 -23.73 -11.24 27.48
C ARG A 683 -23.51 -9.97 26.67
N PRO A 684 -24.27 -8.89 26.92
CA PRO A 684 -23.94 -7.57 26.38
C PRO A 684 -22.51 -7.19 26.78
N TRP A 685 -21.70 -6.80 25.80
CA TRP A 685 -20.36 -6.28 26.08
C TRP A 685 -20.50 -4.99 26.88
N PRO A 686 -19.78 -4.83 28.00
CA PRO A 686 -19.86 -3.61 28.77
C PRO A 686 -19.32 -2.46 27.95
N ASP A 687 -19.95 -1.30 28.12
CA ASP A 687 -19.52 -0.08 27.46
C ASP A 687 -18.35 0.56 28.25
N ASP A 688 -17.29 -0.21 28.51
CA ASP A 688 -16.12 0.22 29.30
C ASP A 688 -15.00 0.74 28.38
N PRO A 689 -14.51 1.98 28.59
CA PRO A 689 -13.44 2.56 27.79
C PRO A 689 -12.14 1.76 27.74
N ARG A 690 -11.82 0.95 28.76
CA ARG A 690 -10.60 0.12 28.77
C ARG A 690 -10.62 -0.95 27.68
N LEU A 691 -11.80 -1.37 27.22
CA LEU A 691 -11.93 -2.27 26.07
C LEU A 691 -11.44 -1.61 24.77
N CYS A 692 -11.47 -0.28 24.65
CA CYS A 692 -10.89 0.43 23.50
C CYS A 692 -9.39 0.14 23.33
N SER A 693 -8.66 -0.13 24.42
CA SER A 693 -7.23 -0.47 24.40
C SER A 693 -6.93 -1.80 23.70
N LEU A 694 -7.84 -2.77 23.78
CA LEU A 694 -7.73 -4.03 23.03
C LEU A 694 -7.80 -3.76 21.53
N PHE A 695 -8.73 -2.91 21.12
CA PHE A 695 -8.89 -2.51 19.71
C PHE A 695 -7.72 -1.65 19.25
N ALA A 696 -7.17 -0.76 20.09
CA ALA A 696 -6.00 0.04 19.75
C ALA A 696 -4.75 -0.80 19.46
N THR A 697 -4.63 -1.95 20.13
CA THR A 697 -3.49 -2.86 20.02
C THR A 697 -3.77 -4.10 19.14
N TRP A 698 -4.92 -4.12 18.45
CA TRP A 698 -5.42 -5.20 17.58
C TRP A 698 -5.40 -6.58 18.23
N LYS A 699 -6.11 -6.72 19.36
CA LYS A 699 -6.26 -8.01 20.01
C LYS A 699 -7.44 -8.78 19.47
N ARG A 700 -7.20 -10.06 19.21
CA ARG A 700 -8.19 -11.02 18.72
C ARG A 700 -8.98 -11.56 19.90
N VAL A 701 -10.22 -11.95 19.65
CA VAL A 701 -11.10 -12.53 20.65
C VAL A 701 -11.41 -13.94 20.20
N TYR A 702 -10.97 -14.91 20.98
CA TYR A 702 -11.19 -16.32 20.74
C TYR A 702 -12.20 -16.86 21.74
N VAL A 703 -13.07 -17.75 21.28
CA VAL A 703 -14.12 -18.33 22.09
C VAL A 703 -13.85 -19.81 22.30
N GLU A 704 -13.81 -20.23 23.56
CA GLU A 704 -13.67 -21.63 23.96
C GLU A 704 -15.03 -22.25 24.32
N HIS A 705 -15.15 -23.57 24.17
CA HIS A 705 -16.32 -24.36 24.54
C HIS A 705 -17.63 -23.95 23.84
N ALA A 706 -17.54 -23.27 22.70
CA ALA A 706 -18.70 -23.01 21.87
C ALA A 706 -19.22 -24.35 21.28
N PRO A 707 -20.54 -24.60 21.30
CA PRO A 707 -21.07 -25.78 20.64
C PRO A 707 -20.92 -25.62 19.11
N ILE A 708 -20.72 -26.75 18.41
CA ILE A 708 -20.47 -26.75 16.94
C ILE A 708 -21.55 -25.99 16.16
N GLY A 709 -22.82 -26.03 16.62
CA GLY A 709 -23.92 -25.29 15.99
C GLY A 709 -23.75 -23.77 16.01
N GLU A 710 -22.98 -23.23 16.96
CA GLU A 710 -22.75 -21.80 17.16
C GLU A 710 -21.53 -21.28 16.40
N TYR A 711 -20.70 -22.17 15.86
CA TYR A 711 -19.46 -21.79 15.18
C TYR A 711 -19.71 -20.78 14.06
N GLN A 712 -20.74 -21.02 13.26
CA GLN A 712 -21.12 -20.11 12.19
C GLN A 712 -21.46 -18.71 12.70
N ARG A 713 -22.30 -18.62 13.75
CA ARG A 713 -22.71 -17.32 14.31
C ARG A 713 -21.51 -16.57 14.88
N LEU A 714 -20.65 -17.24 15.64
CA LEU A 714 -19.49 -16.62 16.29
C LEU A 714 -18.44 -16.16 15.27
N LEU A 715 -18.20 -16.97 14.25
CA LEU A 715 -17.28 -16.62 13.19
C LEU A 715 -17.82 -15.48 12.31
N ASN A 716 -19.13 -15.43 12.06
CA ASN A 716 -19.80 -14.28 11.43
C ASN A 716 -19.76 -13.02 12.33
N ALA A 717 -19.58 -13.20 13.64
CA ALA A 717 -19.32 -12.11 14.59
C ALA A 717 -17.84 -11.71 14.64
N ASN A 718 -16.98 -12.28 13.79
CA ASN A 718 -15.54 -12.06 13.76
C ASN A 718 -14.85 -12.45 15.08
N LEU A 719 -15.25 -13.59 15.64
CA LEU A 719 -14.60 -14.20 16.80
C LEU A 719 -13.85 -15.46 16.36
N GLY A 720 -12.64 -15.69 16.87
CA GLY A 720 -11.94 -16.95 16.67
C GLY A 720 -12.55 -18.06 17.53
N LEU A 721 -12.26 -19.32 17.24
CA LEU A 721 -12.82 -20.46 17.98
C LEU A 721 -11.77 -21.48 18.33
N PHE A 722 -11.81 -21.97 19.56
CA PHE A 722 -11.27 -23.27 19.91
C PHE A 722 -12.32 -24.31 19.53
N ALA A 723 -11.97 -25.16 18.56
CA ALA A 723 -12.89 -26.05 17.88
C ALA A 723 -12.60 -27.51 18.22
N GLU A 724 -13.52 -28.16 18.94
CA GLU A 724 -13.37 -29.53 19.46
C GLU A 724 -13.57 -30.63 18.38
N GLY A 725 -14.09 -30.28 17.21
CA GLY A 725 -14.55 -31.24 16.19
C GLY A 725 -13.67 -31.39 14.95
N TYR A 726 -12.52 -30.72 14.89
CA TYR A 726 -11.78 -30.54 13.65
C TYR A 726 -10.72 -31.62 13.39
N SER A 727 -11.17 -32.83 13.02
CA SER A 727 -10.44 -33.78 12.17
C SER A 727 -11.30 -35.01 11.84
N GLU A 728 -11.03 -35.60 10.68
CA GLU A 728 -11.70 -36.75 10.03
C GLU A 728 -13.16 -36.56 9.53
N ARG A 729 -14.15 -36.22 10.36
CA ARG A 729 -15.57 -36.20 9.92
C ARG A 729 -15.98 -34.95 9.14
N PHE A 730 -15.32 -33.81 9.37
CA PHE A 730 -15.55 -32.53 8.69
C PHE A 730 -14.39 -32.17 7.75
N GLY A 731 -13.65 -33.18 7.29
CA GLY A 731 -12.35 -33.06 6.64
C GLY A 731 -12.22 -31.91 5.65
N PHE A 732 -11.44 -30.89 6.01
CA PHE A 732 -10.89 -29.93 5.05
C PHE A 732 -9.74 -30.53 4.22
N ALA A 733 -9.40 -31.80 4.45
CA ALA A 733 -8.61 -32.60 3.51
C ALA A 733 -9.33 -32.81 2.17
N GLU A 734 -10.68 -32.78 2.15
CA GLU A 734 -11.50 -32.66 0.94
C GLU A 734 -12.02 -31.24 0.75
N ARG A 735 -11.15 -30.23 0.63
CA ARG A 735 -11.59 -29.05 -0.13
C ARG A 735 -11.98 -29.59 -1.51
N PRO A 736 -13.26 -29.55 -1.94
CA PRO A 736 -13.64 -30.14 -3.20
C PRO A 736 -12.78 -29.48 -4.28
N PRO A 737 -12.07 -30.25 -5.13
CA PRO A 737 -11.21 -29.66 -6.16
C PRO A 737 -12.01 -28.66 -6.98
N GLY A 738 -11.57 -27.40 -6.99
CA GLY A 738 -12.27 -26.31 -7.69
C GLY A 738 -13.38 -25.58 -6.90
N LEU A 739 -13.67 -25.92 -5.64
CA LEU A 739 -14.57 -25.11 -4.80
C LEU A 739 -13.88 -23.81 -4.39
N HIS A 740 -14.26 -22.74 -5.08
CA HIS A 740 -13.97 -21.36 -4.73
C HIS A 740 -15.21 -20.76 -4.07
N TRP A 741 -15.21 -20.68 -2.73
CA TRP A 741 -16.39 -20.33 -1.94
C TRP A 741 -17.09 -19.00 -2.32
N PRO A 742 -16.40 -17.90 -2.73
CA PRO A 742 -17.10 -16.70 -3.16
C PRO A 742 -17.86 -16.97 -4.46
N THR A 743 -17.21 -17.64 -5.42
CA THR A 743 -17.85 -18.07 -6.67
C THR A 743 -19.04 -18.97 -6.40
N TYR A 744 -18.91 -19.90 -5.45
CA TYR A 744 -20.02 -20.75 -5.01
C TYR A 744 -21.18 -19.92 -4.44
N LEU A 745 -20.93 -18.98 -3.53
CA LEU A 745 -21.98 -18.12 -2.97
C LEU A 745 -22.62 -17.19 -4.01
N PHE A 746 -21.83 -16.67 -4.96
CA PHE A 746 -22.37 -15.88 -6.07
C PHE A 746 -23.30 -16.72 -6.97
N LEU A 747 -22.98 -17.99 -7.18
CA LEU A 747 -23.82 -18.93 -7.93
C LEU A 747 -25.06 -19.36 -7.14
N HIS A 748 -24.96 -19.37 -5.81
CA HIS A 748 -25.96 -19.90 -4.88
C HIS A 748 -26.28 -18.86 -3.79
N PRO A 749 -26.95 -17.75 -4.15
CA PRO A 749 -27.21 -16.67 -3.20
C PRO A 749 -28.11 -17.10 -2.05
N ASP A 750 -28.92 -18.15 -2.22
CA ASP A 750 -29.73 -18.75 -1.16
C ASP A 750 -28.87 -19.28 0.00
N VAL A 751 -27.64 -19.72 -0.28
CA VAL A 751 -26.67 -20.13 0.74
C VAL A 751 -26.16 -18.91 1.51
N ALA A 752 -25.88 -17.80 0.81
CA ALA A 752 -25.49 -16.55 1.45
C ALA A 752 -26.64 -15.96 2.29
N ASP A 753 -27.86 -15.99 1.77
CA ASP A 753 -29.08 -15.53 2.44
C ASP A 753 -29.41 -16.37 3.68
N ALA A 754 -29.05 -17.66 3.68
CA ALA A 754 -29.09 -18.53 4.86
C ALA A 754 -27.99 -18.22 5.90
N GLY A 755 -27.22 -17.15 5.72
CA GLY A 755 -26.17 -16.70 6.63
C GLY A 755 -24.87 -17.50 6.53
N LEU A 756 -24.71 -18.36 5.51
CA LEU A 756 -23.54 -19.21 5.28
C LEU A 756 -22.52 -18.51 4.36
N ALA A 757 -22.51 -17.18 4.34
CA ALA A 757 -21.70 -16.34 3.46
C ALA A 757 -20.21 -16.27 3.85
N ASN A 758 -19.62 -17.43 4.16
CA ASN A 758 -18.25 -17.58 4.59
C ASN A 758 -17.69 -18.95 4.15
N PRO A 759 -16.37 -19.14 4.14
CA PRO A 759 -15.75 -20.38 3.69
C PRO A 759 -16.20 -21.66 4.36
N VAL A 760 -16.39 -21.63 5.68
CA VAL A 760 -16.77 -22.81 6.46
C VAL A 760 -18.23 -23.15 6.17
N GLY A 761 -19.12 -22.16 6.19
CA GLY A 761 -20.52 -22.27 5.84
C GLY A 761 -20.73 -22.74 4.41
N ALA A 762 -20.06 -22.13 3.43
CA ALA A 762 -20.12 -22.54 2.03
C ALA A 762 -19.58 -23.96 1.80
N THR A 763 -18.45 -24.30 2.43
CA THR A 763 -17.86 -25.65 2.36
C THR A 763 -18.78 -26.67 3.03
N LEU A 764 -19.26 -26.40 4.25
CA LEU A 764 -20.19 -27.28 4.97
C LEU A 764 -21.50 -27.43 4.21
N HIS A 765 -22.03 -26.35 3.64
CA HIS A 765 -23.23 -26.39 2.81
C HIS A 765 -23.03 -27.28 1.59
N TYR A 766 -21.94 -27.10 0.86
CA TYR A 766 -21.65 -27.93 -0.29
C TYR A 766 -21.48 -29.40 0.10
N LEU A 767 -20.71 -29.68 1.15
CA LEU A 767 -20.47 -31.06 1.60
C LEU A 767 -21.73 -31.74 2.13
N ARG A 768 -22.65 -31.01 2.78
CA ARG A 768 -23.89 -31.56 3.34
C ARG A 768 -25.04 -31.66 2.35
N TYR A 769 -25.12 -30.72 1.41
CA TYR A 769 -26.28 -30.53 0.54
C TYR A 769 -25.86 -30.32 -0.92
N GLY A 770 -24.99 -29.33 -1.17
CA GLY A 770 -24.69 -28.89 -2.52
C GLY A 770 -24.09 -29.94 -3.45
N ARG A 771 -23.33 -30.91 -2.93
CA ARG A 771 -22.75 -32.03 -3.68
C ARG A 771 -23.87 -32.91 -4.26
N ASP A 772 -24.81 -33.30 -3.42
CA ASP A 772 -25.93 -34.18 -3.78
C ASP A 772 -26.99 -33.43 -4.61
N GLU A 773 -27.12 -32.12 -4.39
CA GLU A 773 -27.98 -31.23 -5.19
C GLU A 773 -27.38 -30.86 -6.57
N GLY A 774 -26.15 -31.28 -6.88
CA GLY A 774 -25.49 -30.98 -8.15
C GLY A 774 -25.14 -29.49 -8.33
N ARG A 775 -24.96 -28.75 -7.24
CA ARG A 775 -24.64 -27.32 -7.27
C ARG A 775 -23.27 -27.07 -7.90
N ARG A 776 -23.23 -26.12 -8.85
CA ARG A 776 -22.00 -25.73 -9.57
C ARG A 776 -20.98 -25.05 -8.64
N LEU A 777 -19.69 -25.33 -8.88
CA LEU A 777 -18.57 -24.76 -8.12
C LEU A 777 -17.90 -23.54 -8.78
N GLY A 778 -18.10 -23.36 -10.10
CA GLY A 778 -17.41 -22.36 -10.91
C GLY A 778 -18.33 -21.70 -11.93
N TYR A 779 -17.93 -20.50 -12.39
CA TYR A 779 -18.62 -19.82 -13.48
C TYR A 779 -18.46 -20.60 -14.80
N ALA A 780 -19.46 -20.52 -15.66
CA ALA A 780 -19.42 -21.09 -17.00
C ALA A 780 -19.73 -19.99 -18.05
N PRO A 781 -18.82 -19.02 -18.25
CA PRO A 781 -19.01 -17.98 -19.25
C PRO A 781 -19.02 -18.55 -20.68
N ALA A 782 -19.72 -17.88 -21.58
CA ALA A 782 -19.62 -18.15 -23.01
C ALA A 782 -18.25 -17.71 -23.57
N PRO A 783 -17.78 -18.29 -24.70
CA PRO A 783 -16.58 -17.80 -25.38
C PRO A 783 -16.72 -16.31 -25.76
N GLY A 784 -15.75 -15.49 -25.36
CA GLY A 784 -15.76 -14.04 -25.60
C GLY A 784 -16.74 -13.24 -24.75
N PHE A 785 -17.18 -13.79 -23.61
CA PHE A 785 -18.06 -13.09 -22.67
C PHE A 785 -17.37 -11.84 -22.10
N ASP A 786 -17.96 -10.67 -22.35
CA ASP A 786 -17.56 -9.39 -21.77
C ASP A 786 -18.68 -8.86 -20.88
N TYR A 787 -18.40 -8.63 -19.60
CA TYR A 787 -19.45 -8.29 -18.63
C TYR A 787 -20.04 -6.90 -18.87
N ALA A 788 -19.25 -5.94 -19.36
CA ALA A 788 -19.72 -4.59 -19.66
C ALA A 788 -20.71 -4.64 -20.82
N CYS A 789 -20.36 -5.34 -21.90
CA CYS A 789 -21.23 -5.61 -23.04
C CYS A 789 -22.51 -6.37 -22.62
N TYR A 790 -22.38 -7.37 -21.74
CA TYR A 790 -23.52 -8.11 -21.20
C TYR A 790 -24.49 -7.23 -20.41
N ILE A 791 -23.99 -6.34 -19.55
CA ILE A 791 -24.85 -5.42 -18.79
C ILE A 791 -25.46 -4.36 -19.72
N ASP A 792 -24.69 -3.80 -20.64
CA ASP A 792 -25.15 -2.74 -21.55
C ASP A 792 -26.26 -3.22 -22.49
N MET A 793 -26.17 -4.45 -22.98
CA MET A 793 -27.21 -5.03 -23.86
C MET A 793 -28.44 -5.51 -23.10
N ASN A 794 -28.38 -5.63 -21.77
CA ASN A 794 -29.49 -6.07 -20.95
C ASN A 794 -29.64 -5.15 -19.72
N PRO A 795 -30.09 -3.89 -19.91
CA PRO A 795 -30.05 -2.85 -18.89
C PRO A 795 -30.85 -3.19 -17.62
N SER A 796 -31.89 -4.02 -17.71
CA SER A 796 -32.69 -4.48 -16.56
C SER A 796 -31.90 -5.35 -15.56
N LEU A 797 -30.69 -5.79 -15.90
CA LEU A 797 -29.79 -6.47 -14.97
C LEU A 797 -29.40 -5.60 -13.78
N ARG A 798 -29.28 -4.28 -13.98
CA ARG A 798 -28.90 -3.36 -12.91
C ARG A 798 -29.97 -3.28 -11.82
N ASP A 799 -31.24 -3.35 -12.22
CA ASP A 799 -32.39 -3.40 -11.30
C ASP A 799 -32.40 -4.70 -10.46
N LEU A 800 -31.76 -5.75 -10.97
CA LEU A 800 -31.56 -7.03 -10.28
C LEU A 800 -30.25 -7.09 -9.48
N GLY A 801 -29.55 -5.96 -9.32
CA GLY A 801 -28.28 -5.88 -8.59
C GLY A 801 -27.07 -6.46 -9.34
N VAL A 802 -27.19 -6.72 -10.65
CA VAL A 802 -26.12 -7.26 -11.49
C VAL A 802 -25.37 -6.08 -12.14
N SER A 803 -24.31 -5.62 -11.48
CA SER A 803 -23.57 -4.41 -11.89
C SER A 803 -22.06 -4.62 -12.07
N GLY A 804 -21.50 -5.69 -11.52
CA GLY A 804 -20.07 -6.01 -11.56
C GLY A 804 -19.74 -7.31 -12.33
N PRO A 805 -18.44 -7.57 -12.57
CA PRO A 805 -17.98 -8.72 -13.35
C PRO A 805 -18.40 -10.07 -12.75
N ASN A 806 -18.26 -10.26 -11.43
CA ASN A 806 -18.64 -11.50 -10.76
C ASN A 806 -20.15 -11.72 -10.73
N THR A 807 -20.93 -10.66 -10.48
CA THR A 807 -22.41 -10.74 -10.50
C THR A 807 -22.93 -11.02 -11.91
N ALA A 808 -22.28 -10.49 -12.95
CA ALA A 808 -22.61 -10.73 -14.35
C ALA A 808 -22.29 -12.18 -14.76
N LEU A 809 -21.10 -12.68 -14.40
CA LEU A 809 -20.71 -14.07 -14.64
C LEU A 809 -21.62 -15.07 -13.92
N ALA A 810 -21.99 -14.77 -12.67
CA ALA A 810 -22.92 -15.58 -11.89
C ALA A 810 -24.30 -15.59 -12.52
N HIS A 811 -24.85 -14.42 -12.87
CA HIS A 811 -26.15 -14.31 -13.53
C HIS A 811 -26.17 -15.06 -14.86
N TRP A 812 -25.15 -14.86 -15.71
CA TRP A 812 -25.01 -15.61 -16.95
C TRP A 812 -25.03 -17.13 -16.74
N THR A 813 -24.23 -17.61 -15.78
CA THR A 813 -24.08 -19.02 -15.46
C THR A 813 -25.37 -19.65 -14.92
N ARG A 814 -26.15 -18.90 -14.12
CA ARG A 814 -27.40 -19.38 -13.50
C ARG A 814 -28.60 -19.34 -14.44
N THR A 815 -28.79 -18.21 -15.12
CA THR A 815 -30.05 -17.87 -15.79
C THR A 815 -29.82 -17.31 -17.20
N GLY A 816 -28.86 -16.40 -17.37
CA GLY A 816 -28.66 -15.66 -18.61
C GLY A 816 -28.41 -16.55 -19.84
N SER A 817 -27.64 -17.64 -19.67
CA SER A 817 -27.37 -18.62 -20.72
C SER A 817 -28.61 -19.41 -21.15
N ALA A 818 -29.42 -19.87 -20.20
CA ALA A 818 -30.64 -20.62 -20.48
C ALA A 818 -31.74 -19.74 -21.09
N LEU A 819 -31.79 -18.47 -20.69
CA LEU A 819 -32.77 -17.49 -21.16
C LEU A 819 -32.34 -16.78 -22.47
N GLY A 820 -31.18 -17.11 -23.03
CA GLY A 820 -30.72 -16.56 -24.30
C GLY A 820 -30.37 -15.06 -24.26
N TRP A 821 -29.93 -14.54 -23.11
CA TRP A 821 -29.57 -13.13 -22.96
C TRP A 821 -28.39 -12.78 -23.86
N ARG A 822 -28.34 -11.56 -24.37
CA ARG A 822 -27.27 -11.15 -25.31
C ARG A 822 -26.00 -10.83 -24.54
N TYR A 823 -24.86 -11.42 -24.92
CA TYR A 823 -23.56 -11.19 -24.26
C TYR A 823 -22.46 -10.70 -25.22
N ARG A 824 -22.74 -10.68 -26.52
CA ARG A 824 -21.91 -10.07 -27.57
C ARG A 824 -22.77 -9.22 -28.51
N ARG A 825 -22.19 -8.15 -29.06
CA ARG A 825 -22.84 -7.30 -30.07
C ARG A 825 -23.07 -8.03 -31.38
#